data_AF-A0A0A2X802-F1
#
_entry.id   AF-A0A0A2X802-F1
#
_cell.length_a   1.000
_cell.length_b   1.000
_cell.length_c   1.000
_cell.angle_alpha   90.00
_cell.angle_beta   90.00
_cell.angle_gamma   90.00
#
_symmetry.space_group_name_H-M   'P 1'
#
loop_
_entity.id
_entity.type
_entity.pdbx_description
1 polymer ?
#
loop_
_entity_poly.entity_id
_entity_poly.type
_entity_poly.pdbx_seq_one_letter_code
_entity_poly.pdbx_strand_id
1 'polypeptide(L)'
;MVTYVSLLGNDPGPVYAGLKLVKRRAGRVGKVVLYAQKLQEPQPEVYRAKREALYRLLKDQGLTLEEHPISHTPKGEAPFPKPGKDAWVNLTGGSKFWAALLLEWWWDSGAQFFLLDAQRPLEPPYALFLWPEEKQEALEDEKEETLSLEDYLELYLEPLGEECKKEALPSRYRFPSGARAVRLLGKREETHFAVYRGRPYLFKPFLVDEGREMTKEEMSRFREESERLGGQNCLPIVLIHRRHLNGLANDLERKNKEAKFKELAKTYKISLMNPAKSLEEQLKPPPPPPAPPPEPFPHPQGSLLVANVSDQTLPIYAAYLALKPKEVYLAATPEMREKMENLKGVLQSRGARVRTRQISASLAHEEVRRLFAPVAQEADRAGHPMYANLNGGTTALALGLHLAIQGRKQAQAHYFQGDRLYLLSGEEKEVPWKEARLEEVLALYGRQIRPKKELGKPRPDPEVAQLARSILNRWEALDWSTDPEVRRFFSLWKERFGGSLLGDVQSLRGLVLEYLTFYELDQYLAPRGGKVAWGGHLTNLDAPEAVVNQVDEVDILAFYRGKLWIVECKMHRNALSRDELENDLLLARMVGGLRAGALAVVARWEGDPPEKKKDTVYMALEAPEGVQGVFRFPEELPQVLDKKG
;
A
#
# COMPACT_ATOMS: atom_id res chain seq x y z
N MET A 1 -11.25 14.88 36.04
CA MET A 1 -11.91 14.42 34.79
C MET A 1 -10.94 14.73 33.67
N VAL A 2 -10.48 13.72 32.94
CA VAL A 2 -9.41 13.90 31.95
C VAL A 2 -9.97 14.26 30.58
N THR A 3 -9.12 14.89 29.76
CA THR A 3 -9.40 15.15 28.34
C THR A 3 -8.63 14.13 27.51
N TYR A 4 -9.34 13.41 26.63
CA TYR A 4 -8.70 12.53 25.67
C TYR A 4 -8.53 13.26 24.34
N VAL A 5 -7.31 13.33 23.84
CA VAL A 5 -6.96 13.96 22.57
C VAL A 5 -6.44 12.88 21.63
N SER A 6 -6.92 12.84 20.38
CA SER A 6 -6.49 11.80 19.45
C SER A 6 -6.38 12.30 18.01
N LEU A 7 -5.32 11.88 17.33
CA LEU A 7 -5.28 11.94 15.87
C LEU A 7 -6.25 10.91 15.28
N LEU A 8 -7.07 11.33 14.32
CA LEU A 8 -8.04 10.48 13.64
C LEU A 8 -7.71 10.37 12.14
N GLY A 9 -7.22 9.20 11.74
CA GLY A 9 -7.03 8.82 10.34
C GLY A 9 -8.30 8.25 9.71
N ASN A 10 -8.15 7.36 8.71
CA ASN A 10 -9.29 6.64 8.13
C ASN A 10 -9.96 5.72 9.15
N ASP A 11 -9.16 4.95 9.89
CA ASP A 11 -9.62 3.90 10.77
C ASP A 11 -9.97 4.44 12.18
N PRO A 12 -11.20 4.23 12.70
CA PRO A 12 -11.60 4.68 14.03
C PRO A 12 -11.11 3.79 15.17
N GLY A 13 -10.69 2.55 14.89
CA GLY A 13 -10.33 1.56 15.90
C GLY A 13 -9.26 2.05 16.89
N PRO A 14 -8.13 2.62 16.42
CA PRO A 14 -7.09 3.14 17.32
C PRO A 14 -7.58 4.27 18.25
N VAL A 15 -8.53 5.09 17.81
CA VAL A 15 -9.10 6.16 18.65
C VAL A 15 -9.89 5.54 19.80
N TYR A 16 -10.74 4.57 19.50
CA TYR A 16 -11.59 3.94 20.51
C TYR A 16 -10.80 3.04 21.47
N ALA A 17 -9.83 2.27 20.97
CA ALA A 17 -8.91 1.51 21.80
C ALA A 17 -8.14 2.43 22.79
N GLY A 18 -7.67 3.59 22.31
CA GLY A 18 -7.00 4.56 23.18
C GLY A 18 -7.93 5.15 24.23
N LEU A 19 -9.20 5.40 23.90
CA LEU A 19 -10.18 5.85 24.88
C LEU A 19 -10.41 4.80 25.98
N LYS A 20 -10.52 3.51 25.62
CA LYS A 20 -10.68 2.40 26.57
C LYS A 20 -9.50 2.33 27.54
N LEU A 21 -8.27 2.38 27.02
CA LEU A 21 -7.05 2.48 27.83
C LEU A 21 -7.08 3.67 28.80
N VAL A 22 -7.44 4.87 28.33
CA VAL A 22 -7.48 6.07 29.17
C VAL A 22 -8.57 5.94 30.24
N LYS A 23 -9.74 5.40 29.91
CA LYS A 23 -10.80 5.14 30.91
C LYS A 23 -10.33 4.18 31.99
N ARG A 24 -9.61 3.13 31.60
CA ARG A 24 -9.06 2.15 32.54
C ARG A 24 -8.02 2.77 33.49
N ARG A 25 -7.16 3.64 32.97
CA ARG A 25 -6.02 4.22 33.70
C ARG A 25 -6.35 5.47 34.51
N ALA A 26 -7.12 6.39 33.91
CA ALA A 26 -7.41 7.71 34.46
C ALA A 26 -8.86 7.84 34.96
N GLY A 27 -9.69 6.81 34.80
CA GLY A 27 -11.08 6.79 35.22
C GLY A 27 -11.97 7.60 34.27
N ARG A 28 -12.64 8.64 34.79
CA ARG A 28 -13.67 9.35 34.03
C ARG A 28 -13.07 10.34 33.02
N VAL A 29 -13.24 10.03 31.74
CA VAL A 29 -13.05 10.94 30.60
C VAL A 29 -14.29 11.81 30.44
N GLY A 30 -14.12 13.12 30.34
CA GLY A 30 -15.24 14.07 30.16
C GLY A 30 -15.37 14.59 28.73
N LYS A 31 -14.23 14.77 28.07
CA LYS A 31 -14.12 15.39 26.76
C LYS A 31 -13.18 14.59 25.88
N VAL A 32 -13.57 14.44 24.61
CA VAL A 32 -12.77 13.85 23.53
C VAL A 32 -12.53 14.92 22.46
N VAL A 33 -11.27 15.16 22.12
CA VAL A 33 -10.84 16.09 21.08
C VAL A 33 -10.20 15.29 19.95
N LEU A 34 -10.77 15.34 18.76
CA LEU A 34 -10.29 14.60 17.59
C LEU A 34 -9.69 15.54 16.57
N TYR A 35 -8.43 15.31 16.21
CA TYR A 35 -7.76 15.99 15.11
C TYR A 35 -7.87 15.13 13.86
N ALA A 36 -8.91 15.40 13.07
CA ALA A 36 -9.38 14.51 12.01
C ALA A 36 -8.76 14.85 10.66
N GLN A 37 -8.09 13.87 10.06
CA GLN A 37 -7.65 13.97 8.67
C GLN A 37 -8.81 13.72 7.73
N LYS A 38 -8.72 14.32 6.54
CA LYS A 38 -9.60 14.01 5.42
C LYS A 38 -9.48 12.53 5.08
N LEU A 39 -10.63 11.87 4.91
CA LEU A 39 -10.69 10.47 4.50
C LEU A 39 -9.96 10.25 3.18
N GLN A 40 -9.12 9.21 3.15
CA GLN A 40 -8.32 8.79 2.00
C GLN A 40 -8.91 7.51 1.38
N GLU A 41 -8.70 7.33 0.08
CA GLU A 41 -9.05 6.13 -0.71
C GLU A 41 -8.38 4.84 -0.18
N PRO A 42 -8.86 3.61 -0.55
CA PRO A 42 -9.84 3.27 -1.60
C PRO A 42 -11.34 3.32 -1.30
N GLN A 43 -11.77 3.59 -0.08
CA GLN A 43 -13.19 3.47 0.28
C GLN A 43 -13.60 4.56 1.28
N PRO A 44 -13.56 5.85 0.88
CA PRO A 44 -13.85 6.95 1.79
C PRO A 44 -15.27 6.87 2.36
N GLU A 45 -16.24 6.34 1.63
CA GLU A 45 -17.60 6.10 2.11
C GLU A 45 -17.67 5.02 3.20
N VAL A 46 -16.92 3.91 3.04
CA VAL A 46 -16.82 2.86 4.07
C VAL A 46 -16.24 3.44 5.36
N TYR A 47 -15.12 4.16 5.27
CA TYR A 47 -14.51 4.77 6.45
C TYR A 47 -15.33 5.93 7.03
N ARG A 48 -16.14 6.62 6.21
CA ARG A 48 -17.10 7.61 6.69
C ARG A 48 -18.14 6.97 7.60
N ALA A 49 -18.75 5.87 7.15
CA ALA A 49 -19.74 5.15 7.96
C ALA A 49 -19.14 4.68 9.31
N LYS A 50 -17.92 4.13 9.28
CA LYS A 50 -17.19 3.71 10.49
C LYS A 50 -16.87 4.89 11.43
N ARG A 51 -16.51 6.05 10.88
CA ARG A 51 -16.24 7.28 11.65
C ARG A 51 -17.52 7.84 12.28
N GLU A 52 -18.63 7.83 11.55
CA GLU A 52 -19.94 8.21 12.09
C GLU A 52 -20.39 7.27 13.23
N ALA A 53 -20.10 5.97 13.11
CA ALA A 53 -20.34 5.00 14.18
C ALA A 53 -19.51 5.30 15.43
N LEU A 54 -18.22 5.63 15.27
CA LEU A 54 -17.39 6.11 16.38
C LEU A 54 -18.03 7.33 17.05
N TYR A 55 -18.49 8.32 16.28
CA TYR A 55 -19.08 9.54 16.85
C TYR A 55 -20.37 9.25 17.62
N ARG A 56 -21.20 8.32 17.13
CA ARG A 56 -22.39 7.85 17.84
C ARG A 56 -22.00 7.17 19.15
N LEU A 57 -21.10 6.19 19.10
CA LEU A 57 -20.61 5.47 20.27
C LEU A 57 -20.05 6.40 21.35
N LEU A 58 -19.26 7.42 20.95
CA LEU A 58 -18.72 8.41 21.89
C LEU A 58 -19.84 9.23 22.56
N LYS A 59 -20.86 9.63 21.80
CA LYS A 59 -22.01 10.38 22.33
C LYS A 59 -22.88 9.53 23.26
N ASP A 60 -23.13 8.27 22.91
CA ASP A 60 -23.93 7.34 23.71
C ASP A 60 -23.26 7.03 25.06
N GLN A 61 -21.92 7.12 25.12
CA GLN A 61 -21.14 7.06 26.35
C GLN A 61 -21.15 8.37 27.17
N GLY A 62 -21.91 9.38 26.73
CA GLY A 62 -22.07 10.67 27.43
C GLY A 62 -20.83 11.58 27.36
N LEU A 63 -19.97 11.41 26.35
CA LEU A 63 -18.75 12.20 26.20
C LEU A 63 -19.00 13.47 25.39
N THR A 64 -18.40 14.59 25.82
CA THR A 64 -18.35 15.80 24.97
C THR A 64 -17.34 15.60 23.86
N LEU A 65 -17.79 15.68 22.60
CA LEU A 65 -16.94 15.52 21.41
C LEU A 65 -16.63 16.88 20.76
N GLU A 66 -15.37 17.14 20.51
CA GLU A 66 -14.87 18.25 19.69
C GLU A 66 -14.02 17.71 18.54
N GLU A 67 -14.29 18.14 17.31
CA GLU A 67 -13.54 17.74 16.12
C GLU A 67 -12.85 18.96 15.50
N HIS A 68 -11.56 18.84 15.26
CA HIS A 68 -10.75 19.80 14.53
C HIS A 68 -10.25 19.15 13.23
N PRO A 69 -10.73 19.59 12.05
CA PRO A 69 -10.20 19.10 10.80
C PRO A 69 -8.76 19.58 10.63
N ILE A 70 -7.85 18.65 10.32
CA ILE A 70 -6.45 18.97 10.04
C ILE A 70 -6.14 18.75 8.56
N SER A 71 -5.49 19.75 7.94
CA SER A 71 -5.02 19.65 6.56
C SER A 71 -3.68 18.93 6.51
N HIS A 72 -3.08 18.79 5.33
CA HIS A 72 -1.81 18.08 5.16
C HIS A 72 -0.57 18.96 5.34
N THR A 73 -0.75 20.27 5.49
CA THR A 73 0.33 21.24 5.55
C THR A 73 0.04 22.29 6.62
N PRO A 74 0.61 22.15 7.82
CA PRO A 74 0.79 23.30 8.70
C PRO A 74 1.83 24.21 8.08
N LYS A 75 1.50 25.49 7.95
CA LYS A 75 2.48 26.56 7.69
C LYS A 75 2.74 27.25 9.01
N GLY A 76 3.96 27.15 9.54
CA GLY A 76 4.39 27.92 10.71
C GLY A 76 4.03 27.32 12.07
N GLU A 77 3.65 28.20 13.00
CA GLU A 77 3.41 27.91 14.42
C GLU A 77 2.24 26.93 14.66
N ALA A 78 2.20 26.34 15.86
CA ALA A 78 1.16 25.41 16.27
C ALA A 78 -0.24 26.05 16.10
N PRO A 79 -1.06 25.59 15.15
CA PRO A 79 -2.37 26.18 14.91
C PRO A 79 -3.41 25.74 15.94
N PHE A 80 -2.99 24.99 16.97
CA PHE A 80 -3.86 24.34 17.93
C PHE A 80 -3.43 24.65 19.36
N PRO A 81 -4.38 24.86 20.29
CA PRO A 81 -4.07 25.13 21.68
C PRO A 81 -3.33 23.95 22.33
N LYS A 82 -2.32 24.27 23.15
CA LYS A 82 -1.61 23.25 23.93
C LYS A 82 -2.58 22.52 24.87
N PRO A 83 -2.53 21.18 24.96
CA PRO A 83 -3.36 20.44 25.88
C PRO A 83 -2.88 20.66 27.32
N GLY A 84 -3.81 20.65 28.28
CA GLY A 84 -3.44 20.74 29.70
C GLY A 84 -2.76 19.46 30.22
N LYS A 85 -2.16 19.55 31.41
CA LYS A 85 -1.46 18.43 32.09
C LYS A 85 -2.32 17.16 32.31
N ASP A 86 -3.63 17.32 32.41
CA ASP A 86 -4.58 16.22 32.63
C ASP A 86 -5.03 15.55 31.31
N ALA A 87 -4.42 15.92 30.19
CA ALA A 87 -4.75 15.38 28.88
C ALA A 87 -3.94 14.11 28.55
N TRP A 88 -4.60 13.20 27.85
CA TRP A 88 -4.00 12.00 27.28
C TRP A 88 -4.05 12.09 25.76
N VAL A 89 -2.90 12.08 25.10
CA VAL A 89 -2.74 12.34 23.68
C VAL A 89 -2.34 11.05 22.96
N ASN A 90 -3.27 10.51 22.16
CA ASN A 90 -3.03 9.36 21.30
C ASN A 90 -2.59 9.80 19.90
N LEU A 91 -1.34 9.50 19.55
CA LEU A 91 -0.71 9.87 18.28
C LEU A 91 -0.78 8.76 17.22
N THR A 92 -1.54 7.69 17.45
CA THR A 92 -1.56 6.49 16.59
C THR A 92 -2.20 6.74 15.23
N GLY A 93 -3.31 7.49 15.20
CA GLY A 93 -4.11 7.68 14.01
C GLY A 93 -3.47 8.62 12.99
N GLY A 94 -3.77 8.39 11.71
CA GLY A 94 -3.41 9.31 10.64
C GLY A 94 -1.92 9.30 10.25
N SER A 95 -1.44 10.41 9.72
CA SER A 95 -0.07 10.53 9.20
C SER A 95 0.95 10.75 10.31
N LYS A 96 2.07 10.03 10.22
CA LYS A 96 3.24 10.15 11.11
C LYS A 96 3.81 11.58 11.20
N PHE A 97 3.63 12.37 10.14
CA PHE A 97 4.00 13.78 10.10
C PHE A 97 3.30 14.60 11.20
N TRP A 98 1.97 14.46 11.31
CA TRP A 98 1.20 15.11 12.38
C TRP A 98 1.54 14.56 13.76
N ALA A 99 1.82 13.27 13.88
CA ALA A 99 2.28 12.69 15.14
C ALA A 99 3.58 13.35 15.62
N ALA A 100 4.55 13.55 14.73
CA ALA A 100 5.81 14.22 15.06
C ALA A 100 5.61 15.70 15.43
N LEU A 101 4.82 16.45 14.63
CA LEU A 101 4.56 17.86 14.90
C LEU A 101 3.82 18.10 16.21
N LEU A 102 2.78 17.32 16.51
CA LEU A 102 2.03 17.46 17.76
C LEU A 102 2.90 17.09 18.97
N LEU A 103 3.76 16.07 18.83
CA LEU A 103 4.71 15.72 19.87
C LEU A 103 5.69 16.88 20.12
N GLU A 104 6.24 17.49 19.07
CA GLU A 104 7.17 18.61 19.16
C GLU A 104 6.51 19.87 19.78
N TRP A 105 5.31 20.24 19.34
CA TRP A 105 4.63 21.45 19.81
C TRP A 105 4.09 21.36 21.23
N TRP A 106 3.74 20.15 21.69
CA TRP A 106 3.10 19.94 22.98
C TRP A 106 3.97 19.19 23.99
N TRP A 107 5.26 18.99 23.68
CA TRP A 107 6.20 18.28 24.56
C TRP A 107 6.23 18.86 25.99
N ASP A 108 6.16 20.19 26.11
CA ASP A 108 6.22 20.91 27.38
C ASP A 108 4.84 21.07 28.08
N SER A 109 3.78 20.49 27.53
CA SER A 109 2.42 20.70 28.04
C SER A 109 2.10 19.92 29.33
N GLY A 110 2.97 18.96 29.69
CA GLY A 110 2.76 18.03 30.79
C GLY A 110 1.69 16.96 30.52
N ALA A 111 1.18 16.87 29.29
CA ALA A 111 0.22 15.83 28.89
C ALA A 111 0.90 14.46 28.76
N GLN A 112 0.08 13.40 28.81
CA GLN A 112 0.52 12.01 28.64
C GLN A 112 0.44 11.64 27.16
N PHE A 113 1.57 11.37 26.51
CA PHE A 113 1.62 10.99 25.09
C PHE A 113 1.78 9.50 24.92
N PHE A 114 0.98 8.90 24.04
CA PHE A 114 1.08 7.47 23.78
C PHE A 114 0.71 7.09 22.34
N LEU A 115 1.11 5.87 21.99
CA LEU A 115 0.76 5.16 20.76
C LEU A 115 0.19 3.78 21.10
N LEU A 116 -0.56 3.22 20.16
CA LEU A 116 -1.01 1.85 20.16
C LEU A 116 -0.43 1.12 18.94
N ASP A 117 0.06 -0.10 19.14
CA ASP A 117 0.47 -0.99 18.05
C ASP A 117 -0.28 -2.32 18.14
N ALA A 118 -0.88 -2.73 17.03
CA ALA A 118 -1.62 -3.99 16.90
C ALA A 118 -1.22 -4.74 15.60
N GLN A 119 0.01 -4.54 15.13
CA GLN A 119 0.47 -5.04 13.83
C GLN A 119 0.89 -6.51 13.84
N ARG A 120 1.20 -7.08 15.00
CA ARG A 120 1.69 -8.46 15.13
C ARG A 120 0.55 -9.48 15.21
N PRO A 121 0.52 -10.52 14.36
CA PRO A 121 -0.55 -11.52 14.40
C PRO A 121 -0.52 -12.30 15.71
N LEU A 122 -1.69 -12.63 16.25
CA LEU A 122 -1.88 -13.47 17.44
C LEU A 122 -1.28 -12.92 18.76
N GLU A 123 -0.77 -11.69 18.74
CA GLU A 123 -0.30 -10.93 19.89
C GLU A 123 -1.33 -9.88 20.32
N PRO A 124 -1.36 -9.47 21.60
CA PRO A 124 -2.23 -8.38 22.02
C PRO A 124 -1.68 -7.05 21.46
N PRO A 125 -2.51 -6.00 21.39
CA PRO A 125 -2.01 -4.66 21.18
C PRO A 125 -1.08 -4.25 22.30
N TYR A 126 -0.20 -3.30 22.02
CA TYR A 126 0.70 -2.70 22.99
C TYR A 126 0.45 -1.21 23.07
N ALA A 127 0.47 -0.65 24.27
CA ALA A 127 0.58 0.78 24.50
C ALA A 127 2.06 1.15 24.66
N LEU A 128 2.46 2.19 23.92
CA LEU A 128 3.76 2.83 24.08
C LEU A 128 3.54 4.24 24.60
N PHE A 129 3.84 4.46 25.88
CA PHE A 129 3.92 5.78 26.49
C PHE A 129 5.25 6.42 26.10
N LEU A 130 5.18 7.66 25.62
CA LEU A 130 6.33 8.43 25.12
C LEU A 130 6.74 9.54 26.10
N TRP A 131 5.79 10.07 26.85
CA TRP A 131 6.01 11.23 27.74
C TRP A 131 4.91 11.30 28.80
N PRO A 132 5.20 11.71 30.05
CA PRO A 132 6.52 12.09 30.59
C PRO A 132 7.42 10.90 30.94
N GLU A 133 6.86 9.69 31.01
CA GLU A 133 7.60 8.46 31.25
C GLU A 133 7.49 7.56 30.02
N GLU A 134 8.65 7.09 29.54
CA GLU A 134 8.71 6.12 28.45
C GLU A 134 8.43 4.71 29.02
N LYS A 135 7.36 4.08 28.54
CA LYS A 135 6.97 2.74 28.99
C LYS A 135 6.22 2.00 27.89
N GLN A 136 6.54 0.72 27.73
CA GLN A 136 5.78 -0.20 26.89
C GLN A 136 4.98 -1.18 27.75
N GLU A 137 3.71 -1.39 27.41
CA GLU A 137 2.82 -2.30 28.13
C GLU A 137 1.96 -3.09 27.14
N ALA A 138 1.80 -4.39 27.39
CA ALA A 138 0.84 -5.21 26.65
C ALA A 138 -0.58 -4.92 27.15
N LEU A 139 -1.54 -4.80 26.23
CA LEU A 139 -2.96 -4.62 26.52
C LEU A 139 -3.64 -5.99 26.49
N GLU A 140 -3.65 -6.67 27.63
CA GLU A 140 -4.12 -8.06 27.70
C GLU A 140 -5.61 -8.19 28.02
N ASP A 141 -6.22 -7.16 28.63
CA ASP A 141 -7.64 -7.19 28.93
C ASP A 141 -8.47 -6.92 27.66
N GLU A 142 -8.98 -8.01 27.07
CA GLU A 142 -9.75 -7.92 25.83
C GLU A 142 -11.02 -7.06 25.96
N LYS A 143 -11.60 -6.96 27.16
CA LYS A 143 -12.85 -6.24 27.39
C LYS A 143 -12.60 -4.77 27.70
N GLU A 144 -11.57 -4.47 28.49
CA GLU A 144 -11.37 -3.13 29.03
C GLU A 144 -10.29 -2.32 28.30
N GLU A 145 -9.34 -2.96 27.61
CA GLU A 145 -8.17 -2.27 27.04
C GLU A 145 -8.05 -2.43 25.51
N THR A 146 -8.59 -3.52 24.95
CA THR A 146 -8.54 -3.78 23.49
C THR A 146 -9.91 -3.69 22.83
N LEU A 147 -9.97 -3.79 21.50
CA LEU A 147 -11.24 -3.88 20.78
C LEU A 147 -11.78 -5.32 20.83
N SER A 148 -12.92 -5.49 21.47
CA SER A 148 -13.66 -6.75 21.50
C SER A 148 -14.38 -7.02 20.18
N LEU A 149 -14.91 -8.24 20.01
CA LEU A 149 -15.78 -8.56 18.88
C LEU A 149 -16.98 -7.60 18.79
N GLU A 150 -17.60 -7.25 19.92
CA GLU A 150 -18.69 -6.28 19.97
C GLU A 150 -18.27 -4.90 19.48
N ASP A 151 -17.08 -4.44 19.88
CA ASP A 151 -16.56 -3.14 19.43
C ASP A 151 -16.36 -3.13 17.90
N TYR A 152 -15.87 -4.24 17.32
CA TYR A 152 -15.75 -4.37 15.87
C TYR A 152 -17.12 -4.47 15.17
N LEU A 153 -18.10 -5.15 15.77
CA LEU A 153 -19.45 -5.22 15.22
C LEU A 153 -20.05 -3.81 15.10
N GLU A 154 -20.02 -3.04 16.18
CA GLU A 154 -20.60 -1.71 16.23
C GLU A 154 -19.84 -0.69 15.37
N LEU A 155 -18.50 -0.73 15.36
CA LEU A 155 -17.67 0.24 14.63
C LEU A 155 -17.47 -0.12 13.16
N TYR A 156 -17.56 -1.39 12.76
CA TYR A 156 -17.17 -1.83 11.42
C TYR A 156 -18.26 -2.56 10.65
N LEU A 157 -19.02 -3.47 11.28
CA LEU A 157 -19.93 -4.35 10.54
C LEU A 157 -21.35 -3.76 10.47
N GLU A 158 -21.90 -3.30 11.59
CA GLU A 158 -23.21 -2.64 11.65
C GLU A 158 -23.31 -1.39 10.76
N PRO A 159 -22.32 -0.47 10.73
CA PRO A 159 -22.39 0.73 9.89
C PRO A 159 -22.33 0.41 8.39
N LEU A 160 -21.89 -0.80 8.03
CA LEU A 160 -21.86 -1.31 6.67
C LEU A 160 -23.09 -2.17 6.34
N GLY A 161 -24.01 -2.36 7.28
CA GLY A 161 -25.21 -3.17 7.12
C GLY A 161 -24.93 -4.67 7.03
N GLU A 162 -23.82 -5.14 7.60
CA GLU A 162 -23.45 -6.55 7.55
C GLU A 162 -24.22 -7.36 8.59
N GLU A 163 -25.03 -8.30 8.12
CA GLU A 163 -25.75 -9.23 8.98
C GLU A 163 -24.83 -10.37 9.42
N CYS A 164 -24.88 -10.69 10.70
CA CYS A 164 -23.96 -11.66 11.29
C CYS A 164 -24.65 -12.57 12.32
N LYS A 165 -24.13 -13.78 12.49
CA LYS A 165 -24.55 -14.72 13.53
C LYS A 165 -23.35 -15.10 14.39
N LYS A 166 -23.46 -14.94 15.71
CA LYS A 166 -22.43 -15.44 16.64
C LYS A 166 -22.27 -16.94 16.48
N GLU A 167 -21.05 -17.37 16.17
CA GLU A 167 -20.74 -18.76 15.86
C GLU A 167 -19.28 -19.04 16.25
N ALA A 168 -19.01 -20.24 16.75
CA ALA A 168 -17.64 -20.66 17.03
C ALA A 168 -16.88 -20.87 15.71
N LEU A 169 -15.58 -20.58 15.71
CA LEU A 169 -14.76 -20.89 14.55
C LEU A 169 -14.72 -22.42 14.32
N PRO A 170 -14.90 -22.88 13.07
CA PRO A 170 -14.70 -24.28 12.71
C PRO A 170 -13.34 -24.80 13.18
N SER A 171 -13.32 -26.00 13.80
CA SER A 171 -12.10 -26.62 14.34
C SER A 171 -10.99 -26.81 13.30
N ARG A 172 -11.38 -27.01 12.03
CA ARG A 172 -10.46 -27.08 10.88
C ARG A 172 -9.60 -25.83 10.68
N TYR A 173 -9.99 -24.69 11.23
CA TYR A 173 -9.22 -23.44 11.15
C TYR A 173 -8.06 -23.40 12.15
N ARG A 174 -8.03 -24.33 13.12
CA ARG A 174 -6.96 -24.46 14.14
C ARG A 174 -6.53 -23.11 14.75
N PHE A 175 -7.52 -22.27 15.00
CA PHE A 175 -7.35 -20.97 15.62
C PHE A 175 -7.05 -21.14 17.12
N PRO A 176 -6.23 -20.28 17.75
CA PRO A 176 -6.06 -20.28 19.20
C PRO A 176 -7.38 -20.24 19.97
N SER A 177 -7.40 -20.86 21.14
CA SER A 177 -8.52 -20.74 22.07
C SER A 177 -8.71 -19.29 22.52
N GLY A 178 -9.96 -18.91 22.79
CA GLY A 178 -10.32 -17.55 23.19
C GLY A 178 -10.72 -16.62 22.04
N ALA A 179 -10.46 -17.00 20.78
CA ALA A 179 -10.98 -16.26 19.64
C ALA A 179 -12.51 -16.23 19.63
N ARG A 180 -13.08 -15.07 19.35
CA ARG A 180 -14.53 -14.85 19.24
C ARG A 180 -14.84 -14.54 17.79
N ALA A 181 -15.91 -15.11 17.26
CA ALA A 181 -16.25 -14.92 15.87
C ALA A 181 -17.75 -14.74 15.62
N VAL A 182 -18.04 -14.19 14.45
CA VAL A 182 -19.35 -14.23 13.82
C VAL A 182 -19.19 -14.83 12.42
N ARG A 183 -20.23 -15.54 11.98
CA ARG A 183 -20.40 -15.90 10.58
C ARG A 183 -21.16 -14.78 9.88
N LEU A 184 -20.67 -14.33 8.74
CA LEU A 184 -21.35 -13.35 7.90
C LEU A 184 -22.49 -14.04 7.15
N LEU A 185 -23.64 -13.38 7.00
CA LEU A 185 -24.82 -13.94 6.36
C LEU A 185 -24.99 -13.43 4.91
N GLY A 186 -25.95 -13.99 4.17
CA GLY A 186 -26.27 -13.58 2.81
C GLY A 186 -25.23 -14.01 1.78
N LYS A 187 -24.57 -13.07 1.09
CA LYS A 187 -23.59 -13.40 0.03
C LYS A 187 -22.29 -14.03 0.55
N ARG A 188 -22.12 -14.14 1.86
CA ARG A 188 -20.85 -14.48 2.53
C ARG A 188 -20.98 -15.63 3.53
N GLU A 189 -21.95 -16.52 3.35
CA GLU A 189 -22.33 -17.50 4.37
C GLU A 189 -21.22 -18.40 4.93
N GLU A 190 -20.11 -18.61 4.20
CA GLU A 190 -18.97 -19.40 4.68
C GLU A 190 -17.85 -18.56 5.33
N THR A 191 -17.98 -17.23 5.31
CA THR A 191 -16.95 -16.29 5.78
C THR A 191 -17.16 -15.99 7.27
N HIS A 192 -16.07 -16.05 8.02
CA HIS A 192 -16.06 -15.78 9.45
C HIS A 192 -15.24 -14.53 9.72
N PHE A 193 -15.82 -13.59 10.45
CA PHE A 193 -15.09 -12.47 11.02
C PHE A 193 -14.73 -12.82 12.46
N ALA A 194 -13.44 -12.93 12.74
CA ALA A 194 -12.92 -13.31 14.04
C ALA A 194 -12.13 -12.18 14.68
N VAL A 195 -12.24 -12.07 15.99
CA VAL A 195 -11.43 -11.18 16.81
C VAL A 195 -10.71 -12.03 17.85
N TYR A 196 -9.40 -11.84 17.93
CA TYR A 196 -8.55 -12.51 18.90
C TYR A 196 -7.53 -11.52 19.42
N ARG A 197 -7.49 -11.34 20.75
CA ARG A 197 -6.61 -10.39 21.44
C ARG A 197 -6.66 -9.01 20.78
N GLY A 198 -7.85 -8.42 20.63
CA GLY A 198 -7.99 -7.07 20.09
C GLY A 198 -7.86 -6.89 18.57
N ARG A 199 -7.48 -7.94 17.83
CA ARG A 199 -7.17 -7.86 16.40
C ARG A 199 -8.20 -8.58 15.52
N PRO A 200 -8.58 -8.04 14.34
CA PRO A 200 -9.54 -8.65 13.44
C PRO A 200 -8.87 -9.58 12.41
N TYR A 201 -9.57 -10.65 12.07
CA TYR A 201 -9.18 -11.64 11.09
C TYR A 201 -10.40 -11.96 10.22
N LEU A 202 -10.23 -11.99 8.91
CA LEU A 202 -11.25 -12.46 7.99
C LEU A 202 -10.87 -13.85 7.51
N PHE A 203 -11.67 -14.85 7.86
CA PHE A 203 -11.41 -16.24 7.52
C PHE A 203 -12.42 -16.74 6.50
N LYS A 204 -11.92 -17.35 5.43
CA LYS A 204 -12.75 -18.08 4.47
C LYS A 204 -12.20 -19.50 4.28
N PRO A 205 -13.03 -20.55 4.32
CA PRO A 205 -12.54 -21.92 4.15
C PRO A 205 -11.93 -22.09 2.77
N PHE A 206 -12.64 -21.68 1.73
CA PHE A 206 -12.19 -21.71 0.34
C PHE A 206 -12.65 -20.43 -0.36
N LEU A 207 -11.89 -19.94 -1.34
CA LEU A 207 -12.29 -18.73 -2.06
C LEU A 207 -13.61 -18.95 -2.82
N VAL A 208 -13.78 -20.14 -3.39
CA VAL A 208 -14.99 -20.59 -4.06
C VAL A 208 -15.31 -22.05 -3.72
N ASP A 209 -14.42 -22.99 -4.04
CA ASP A 209 -14.55 -24.41 -3.73
C ASP A 209 -13.16 -25.07 -3.67
N GLU A 210 -12.97 -26.05 -2.78
CA GLU A 210 -11.66 -26.70 -2.58
C GLU A 210 -11.16 -27.46 -3.82
N GLY A 211 -12.05 -27.96 -4.67
CA GLY A 211 -11.71 -28.68 -5.89
C GLY A 211 -11.30 -27.78 -7.06
N ARG A 212 -11.54 -26.47 -6.95
CA ARG A 212 -11.21 -25.49 -7.99
C ARG A 212 -9.82 -24.88 -7.79
N GLU A 213 -9.21 -24.46 -8.89
CA GLU A 213 -7.99 -23.65 -8.85
C GLU A 213 -8.28 -22.31 -8.17
N MET A 214 -7.36 -21.84 -7.30
CA MET A 214 -7.44 -20.49 -6.75
C MET A 214 -6.97 -19.49 -7.80
N THR A 215 -7.81 -18.49 -8.10
CA THR A 215 -7.47 -17.48 -9.13
C THR A 215 -7.02 -16.15 -8.52
N LYS A 216 -6.44 -15.29 -9.36
CA LYS A 216 -5.98 -13.95 -8.93
C LYS A 216 -7.16 -13.03 -8.58
N GLU A 217 -8.26 -13.13 -9.32
CA GLU A 217 -9.49 -12.37 -9.12
C GLU A 217 -10.10 -12.67 -7.75
N GLU A 218 -10.13 -13.95 -7.39
CA GLU A 218 -10.67 -14.44 -6.12
C GLU A 218 -9.82 -13.97 -4.94
N MET A 219 -8.49 -14.00 -5.06
CA MET A 219 -7.57 -13.53 -4.02
C MET A 219 -7.65 -12.02 -3.84
N SER A 220 -7.59 -11.27 -4.94
CA SER A 220 -7.73 -9.81 -4.97
C SER A 220 -9.03 -9.36 -4.26
N ARG A 221 -10.17 -9.93 -4.66
CA ARG A 221 -11.47 -9.64 -4.05
C ARG A 221 -11.49 -9.93 -2.55
N PHE A 222 -10.90 -11.05 -2.13
CA PHE A 222 -10.87 -11.42 -0.72
C PHE A 222 -9.98 -10.48 0.12
N ARG A 223 -8.89 -9.96 -0.46
CA ARG A 223 -8.07 -8.93 0.18
C ARG A 223 -8.86 -7.63 0.38
N GLU A 224 -9.54 -7.15 -0.65
CA GLU A 224 -10.36 -5.93 -0.55
C GLU A 224 -11.50 -6.08 0.46
N GLU A 225 -12.14 -7.25 0.47
CA GLU A 225 -13.18 -7.59 1.44
C GLU A 225 -12.67 -7.56 2.88
N SER A 226 -11.47 -8.09 3.13
CA SER A 226 -10.82 -8.06 4.45
C SER A 226 -10.55 -6.64 4.92
N GLU A 227 -10.04 -5.76 4.05
CA GLU A 227 -9.80 -4.35 4.38
C GLU A 227 -11.11 -3.58 4.61
N ARG A 228 -12.12 -3.83 3.76
CA ARG A 228 -13.45 -3.23 3.91
C ARG A 228 -14.07 -3.58 5.25
N LEU A 229 -14.07 -4.85 5.63
CA LEU A 229 -14.75 -5.33 6.82
C LEU A 229 -13.97 -5.07 8.12
N GLY A 230 -12.65 -5.28 8.12
CA GLY A 230 -11.85 -5.20 9.36
C GLY A 230 -10.83 -4.07 9.42
N GLY A 231 -10.76 -3.20 8.41
CA GLY A 231 -9.76 -2.14 8.32
C GLY A 231 -8.38 -2.65 7.88
N GLN A 232 -7.40 -1.74 7.87
CA GLN A 232 -6.07 -1.99 7.29
C GLN A 232 -5.29 -3.14 7.96
N ASN A 233 -5.55 -3.39 9.26
CA ASN A 233 -4.84 -4.40 10.05
C ASN A 233 -5.54 -5.78 10.04
N CYS A 234 -6.69 -5.91 9.39
CA CYS A 234 -7.39 -7.18 9.22
C CYS A 234 -6.54 -8.14 8.40
N LEU A 235 -6.32 -9.34 8.93
CA LEU A 235 -5.56 -10.36 8.23
C LEU A 235 -6.51 -11.30 7.47
N PRO A 236 -6.47 -11.32 6.12
CA PRO A 236 -7.21 -12.31 5.34
C PRO A 236 -6.52 -13.68 5.43
N ILE A 237 -7.27 -14.71 5.83
CA ILE A 237 -6.82 -16.09 5.97
C ILE A 237 -7.69 -17.01 5.11
N VAL A 238 -7.05 -17.84 4.29
CA VAL A 238 -7.73 -18.83 3.45
C VAL A 238 -7.01 -20.16 3.48
N LEU A 239 -7.74 -21.28 3.47
CA LEU A 239 -7.11 -22.60 3.36
C LEU A 239 -6.61 -22.83 1.93
N ILE A 240 -5.46 -23.47 1.80
CA ILE A 240 -4.99 -23.94 0.49
C ILE A 240 -5.93 -25.02 -0.05
N HIS A 241 -6.30 -24.90 -1.33
CA HIS A 241 -7.21 -25.81 -2.03
C HIS A 241 -6.57 -27.19 -2.28
N ARG A 242 -6.47 -28.02 -1.23
CA ARG A 242 -5.75 -29.31 -1.27
C ARG A 242 -6.42 -30.31 -2.17
N ARG A 243 -7.76 -30.36 -2.20
CA ARG A 243 -8.50 -31.24 -3.10
C ARG A 243 -8.15 -30.96 -4.57
N HIS A 244 -8.07 -29.69 -4.98
CA HIS A 244 -7.58 -29.33 -6.31
C HIS A 244 -6.15 -29.83 -6.56
N LEU A 245 -5.21 -29.53 -5.65
CA LEU A 245 -3.81 -29.95 -5.79
C LEU A 245 -3.63 -31.49 -5.84
N ASN A 246 -4.44 -32.21 -5.08
CA ASN A 246 -4.43 -33.68 -5.06
C ASN A 246 -5.08 -34.29 -6.32
N GLY A 247 -5.95 -33.55 -7.01
CA GLY A 247 -6.59 -33.97 -8.26
C GLY A 247 -5.71 -33.80 -9.51
N LEU A 248 -4.54 -33.14 -9.40
CA LEU A 248 -3.60 -32.94 -10.51
C LEU A 248 -2.84 -34.23 -10.84
N ALA A 249 -2.59 -34.45 -12.13
CA ALA A 249 -2.16 -35.74 -12.66
C ALA A 249 -0.71 -36.13 -12.29
N ASN A 250 0.16 -35.15 -12.02
CA ASN A 250 1.56 -35.40 -11.68
C ASN A 250 2.10 -34.43 -10.62
N ASP A 251 3.19 -34.84 -9.96
CA ASP A 251 3.79 -34.09 -8.85
C ASP A 251 4.43 -32.76 -9.28
N LEU A 252 4.90 -32.65 -10.53
CA LEU A 252 5.48 -31.41 -11.05
C LEU A 252 4.40 -30.34 -11.22
N GLU A 253 3.26 -30.71 -11.81
CA GLU A 253 2.09 -29.85 -11.96
C GLU A 253 1.56 -29.40 -10.59
N ARG A 254 1.48 -30.34 -9.63
CA ARG A 254 1.11 -30.02 -8.25
C ARG A 254 2.04 -28.98 -7.62
N LYS A 255 3.36 -29.18 -7.73
CA LYS A 255 4.36 -28.23 -7.20
C LYS A 255 4.26 -26.86 -7.88
N ASN A 256 4.06 -26.82 -9.20
CA ASN A 256 3.93 -25.57 -9.94
C ASN A 256 2.65 -24.81 -9.55
N LYS A 257 1.52 -25.50 -9.39
CA LYS A 257 0.26 -24.90 -8.94
C LYS A 257 0.33 -24.42 -7.49
N GLU A 258 0.94 -25.19 -6.61
CA GLU A 258 1.17 -24.76 -5.22
C GLU A 258 2.08 -23.51 -5.17
N ALA A 259 3.14 -23.47 -5.99
CA ALA A 259 4.00 -22.29 -6.11
C ALA A 259 3.22 -21.06 -6.63
N LYS A 260 2.35 -21.24 -7.63
CA LYS A 260 1.45 -20.20 -8.12
C LYS A 260 0.55 -19.66 -7.01
N PHE A 261 -0.09 -20.52 -6.22
CA PHE A 261 -0.95 -20.08 -5.11
C PHE A 261 -0.17 -19.29 -4.06
N LYS A 262 1.05 -19.72 -3.73
CA LYS A 262 1.92 -18.98 -2.79
C LYS A 262 2.35 -17.63 -3.35
N GLU A 263 2.68 -17.57 -4.64
CA GLU A 263 3.06 -16.33 -5.31
C GLU A 263 1.91 -15.32 -5.31
N LEU A 264 0.69 -15.75 -5.69
CA LEU A 264 -0.49 -14.90 -5.65
C LEU A 264 -0.83 -14.47 -4.21
N ALA A 265 -0.76 -15.37 -3.23
CA ALA A 265 -1.01 -15.03 -1.83
C ALA A 265 0.00 -14.02 -1.29
N LYS A 266 1.29 -14.13 -1.65
CA LYS A 266 2.33 -13.13 -1.33
C LYS A 266 2.00 -11.79 -2.00
N THR A 267 1.57 -11.80 -3.26
CA THR A 267 1.18 -10.59 -4.01
C THR A 267 0.02 -9.85 -3.35
N TYR A 268 -1.05 -10.54 -3.00
CA TYR A 268 -2.26 -9.94 -2.43
C TYR A 268 -2.26 -9.87 -0.90
N LYS A 269 -1.12 -10.18 -0.25
CA LYS A 269 -0.95 -10.17 1.21
C LYS A 269 -2.02 -11.00 1.94
N ILE A 270 -2.22 -12.23 1.48
CA ILE A 270 -3.13 -13.21 2.06
C ILE A 270 -2.34 -14.29 2.79
N SER A 271 -2.80 -14.65 3.98
CA SER A 271 -2.25 -15.79 4.71
C SER A 271 -2.84 -17.08 4.17
N LEU A 272 -2.09 -17.76 3.29
CA LEU A 272 -2.45 -19.08 2.79
C LEU A 272 -2.14 -20.15 3.83
N MET A 273 -3.18 -20.73 4.42
CA MET A 273 -3.08 -21.66 5.54
C MET A 273 -3.10 -23.12 5.07
N ASN A 274 -2.18 -23.90 5.63
CA ASN A 274 -2.20 -25.35 5.60
C ASN A 274 -3.05 -25.88 6.78
N PRO A 275 -4.18 -26.57 6.54
CA PRO A 275 -5.06 -27.06 7.61
C PRO A 275 -4.43 -28.17 8.48
N ALA A 276 -3.26 -28.71 8.10
CA ALA A 276 -2.54 -29.70 8.89
C ALA A 276 -1.66 -29.08 10.00
N LYS A 277 -1.42 -27.77 9.96
CA LYS A 277 -0.62 -27.03 10.95
C LYS A 277 -1.50 -26.09 11.75
N SER A 278 -1.14 -25.80 13.00
CA SER A 278 -1.87 -24.78 13.76
C SER A 278 -1.71 -23.39 13.13
N LEU A 279 -2.62 -22.46 13.44
CA LEU A 279 -2.45 -21.09 12.95
C LEU A 279 -1.23 -20.42 13.62
N GLU A 280 -0.96 -20.74 14.89
CA GLU A 280 0.22 -20.24 15.61
C GLU A 280 1.53 -20.66 14.93
N GLU A 281 1.67 -21.94 14.56
CA GLU A 281 2.85 -22.44 13.83
C GLU A 281 3.10 -21.76 12.49
N GLN A 282 2.06 -21.20 11.88
CA GLN A 282 2.12 -20.61 10.54
C GLN A 282 2.25 -19.09 10.56
N LEU A 283 1.69 -18.43 11.59
CA LEU A 283 1.67 -16.98 11.71
C LEU A 283 2.66 -16.41 12.72
N LYS A 284 3.00 -17.14 13.80
CA LYS A 284 4.01 -16.65 14.73
C LYS A 284 5.38 -16.89 14.09
N PRO A 285 6.13 -15.83 13.74
CA PRO A 285 7.51 -16.02 13.35
C PRO A 285 8.25 -16.70 14.52
N PRO A 286 9.26 -17.53 14.25
CA PRO A 286 10.08 -18.09 15.31
C PRO A 286 10.61 -16.92 16.16
N PRO A 287 10.61 -17.05 17.50
CA PRO A 287 11.13 -16.00 18.36
C PRO A 287 12.55 -15.68 17.87
N PRO A 288 12.87 -14.39 17.62
CA PRO A 288 14.21 -14.05 17.20
C PRO A 288 15.17 -14.60 18.26
N PRO A 289 16.32 -15.18 17.86
CA PRO A 289 17.35 -15.48 18.83
C PRO A 289 17.65 -14.19 19.62
N PRO A 290 17.98 -14.25 20.92
CA PRO A 290 18.34 -13.06 21.69
C PRO A 290 19.49 -12.36 20.96
N ALA A 291 19.15 -11.31 20.22
CA ALA A 291 20.10 -10.60 19.42
C ALA A 291 20.91 -9.71 20.36
N PRO A 292 22.25 -9.66 20.23
CA PRO A 292 22.99 -8.57 20.84
C PRO A 292 22.37 -7.24 20.39
N PRO A 293 22.46 -6.18 21.23
CA PRO A 293 21.99 -4.86 20.83
C PRO A 293 22.55 -4.52 19.44
N PRO A 294 21.73 -3.95 18.55
CA PRO A 294 22.13 -3.76 17.16
C PRO A 294 23.41 -2.93 17.14
N GLU A 295 24.40 -3.39 16.38
CA GLU A 295 25.67 -2.68 16.27
C GLU A 295 25.41 -1.21 15.91
N PRO A 296 26.13 -0.25 16.49
CA PRO A 296 25.97 1.15 16.11
C PRO A 296 26.26 1.31 14.61
N PHE A 297 25.62 2.30 14.00
CA PHE A 297 25.99 2.70 12.66
C PHE A 297 27.40 3.34 12.68
N PRO A 298 28.18 3.19 11.60
CA PRO A 298 29.44 3.91 11.46
C PRO A 298 29.18 5.43 11.41
N HIS A 299 30.18 6.22 11.81
CA HIS A 299 30.10 7.67 11.69
C HIS A 299 29.94 8.12 10.23
N PRO A 300 29.07 9.12 9.95
CA PRO A 300 28.91 9.67 8.62
C PRO A 300 30.15 10.45 8.19
N GLN A 301 30.38 10.54 6.88
CA GLN A 301 31.49 11.29 6.27
C GLN A 301 30.98 12.31 5.23
N GLY A 302 29.68 12.61 5.22
CA GLY A 302 29.06 13.57 4.32
C GLY A 302 27.56 13.66 4.53
N SER A 303 26.86 14.30 3.58
CA SER A 303 25.40 14.42 3.63
C SER A 303 24.73 13.05 3.67
N LEU A 304 23.71 12.92 4.50
CA LEU A 304 23.09 11.63 4.79
C LEU A 304 21.57 11.69 4.81
N LEU A 305 20.97 10.57 4.40
CA LEU A 305 19.55 10.29 4.56
C LEU A 305 19.40 9.12 5.54
N VAL A 306 18.59 9.30 6.56
CA VAL A 306 18.25 8.25 7.52
C VAL A 306 16.78 7.90 7.42
N ALA A 307 16.46 6.61 7.46
CA ALA A 307 15.09 6.14 7.32
C ALA A 307 14.87 4.79 8.00
N ASN A 308 13.66 4.59 8.51
CA ASN A 308 13.13 3.26 8.76
C ASN A 308 12.51 2.71 7.46
N VAL A 309 12.55 1.39 7.23
CA VAL A 309 11.94 0.75 6.05
C VAL A 309 10.59 0.15 6.43
N SER A 310 9.59 0.30 5.56
CA SER A 310 8.28 -0.35 5.65
C SER A 310 7.81 -0.81 4.27
N ASP A 311 6.54 -1.22 4.18
CA ASP A 311 5.87 -1.58 2.92
C ASP A 311 5.95 -0.50 1.82
N GLN A 312 6.14 0.77 2.18
CA GLN A 312 6.25 1.88 1.24
C GLN A 312 7.69 2.38 1.20
N THR A 313 8.44 1.96 0.16
CA THR A 313 9.85 2.32 -0.06
C THR A 313 10.03 3.52 -0.99
N LEU A 314 9.03 3.82 -1.85
CA LEU A 314 9.03 4.97 -2.74
C LEU A 314 9.29 6.32 -2.03
N PRO A 315 8.76 6.62 -0.83
CA PRO A 315 9.08 7.84 -0.10
C PRO A 315 10.57 8.04 0.21
N ILE A 316 11.30 6.96 0.49
CA ILE A 316 12.74 7.01 0.78
C ILE A 316 13.52 7.24 -0.51
N TYR A 317 13.10 6.59 -1.60
CA TYR A 317 13.66 6.83 -2.93
C TYR A 317 13.42 8.26 -3.42
N ALA A 318 12.22 8.82 -3.19
CA ALA A 318 11.90 10.22 -3.48
C ALA A 318 12.83 11.18 -2.72
N ALA A 319 13.04 10.91 -1.42
CA ALA A 319 13.99 11.66 -0.59
C ALA A 319 15.43 11.57 -1.12
N TYR A 320 15.86 10.38 -1.54
CA TYR A 320 17.18 10.18 -2.16
C TYR A 320 17.35 11.02 -3.44
N LEU A 321 16.36 10.99 -4.34
CA LEU A 321 16.40 11.77 -5.59
C LEU A 321 16.49 13.28 -5.34
N ALA A 322 15.68 13.79 -4.43
CA ALA A 322 15.58 15.24 -4.19
C ALA A 322 16.76 15.79 -3.37
N LEU A 323 17.24 15.03 -2.38
CA LEU A 323 18.22 15.52 -1.40
C LEU A 323 19.65 15.12 -1.74
N LYS A 324 19.83 14.16 -2.68
CA LYS A 324 21.13 13.69 -3.19
C LYS A 324 22.15 13.39 -2.07
N PRO A 325 21.79 12.56 -1.07
CA PRO A 325 22.70 12.23 0.02
C PRO A 325 23.88 11.38 -0.49
N LYS A 326 25.05 11.54 0.11
CA LYS A 326 26.21 10.66 -0.15
C LYS A 326 26.04 9.30 0.54
N GLU A 327 25.35 9.29 1.67
CA GLU A 327 25.16 8.09 2.51
C GLU A 327 23.71 7.89 2.89
N VAL A 328 23.28 6.63 2.99
CA VAL A 328 21.91 6.28 3.39
C VAL A 328 21.93 5.22 4.48
N TYR A 329 21.30 5.52 5.61
CA TYR A 329 21.29 4.63 6.78
C TYR A 329 19.86 4.14 6.97
N LEU A 330 19.68 2.83 6.85
CA LEU A 330 18.37 2.17 6.86
C LEU A 330 18.24 1.25 8.07
N ALA A 331 17.15 1.38 8.80
CA ALA A 331 16.76 0.43 9.84
C ALA A 331 15.45 -0.28 9.45
N ALA A 332 15.34 -1.57 9.73
CA ALA A 332 14.15 -2.36 9.39
C ALA A 332 13.92 -3.47 10.43
N THR A 333 12.66 -3.84 10.65
CA THR A 333 12.33 -5.04 11.43
C THR A 333 12.64 -6.31 10.61
N PRO A 334 12.69 -7.50 11.23
CA PRO A 334 12.96 -8.75 10.51
C PRO A 334 11.98 -9.01 9.36
N GLU A 335 10.71 -8.66 9.52
CA GLU A 335 9.67 -8.83 8.51
C GLU A 335 9.89 -7.92 7.29
N MET A 336 10.58 -6.80 7.47
CA MET A 336 10.87 -5.82 6.42
C MET A 336 12.26 -6.01 5.79
N ARG A 337 12.99 -7.08 6.13
CA ARG A 337 14.35 -7.34 5.63
C ARG A 337 14.42 -7.39 4.11
N GLU A 338 13.50 -8.10 3.46
CA GLU A 338 13.46 -8.21 1.99
C GLU A 338 13.32 -6.82 1.34
N LYS A 339 12.39 -5.99 1.84
CA LYS A 339 12.18 -4.62 1.35
C LYS A 339 13.41 -3.73 1.57
N MET A 340 14.09 -3.89 2.70
CA MET A 340 15.33 -3.15 2.99
C MET A 340 16.47 -3.53 2.03
N GLU A 341 16.65 -4.82 1.74
CA GLU A 341 17.68 -5.27 0.79
C GLU A 341 17.37 -4.82 -0.64
N ASN A 342 16.10 -4.85 -1.06
CA ASN A 342 15.66 -4.33 -2.35
C ASN A 342 15.97 -2.83 -2.48
N LEU A 343 15.57 -2.03 -1.50
CA LEU A 343 15.86 -0.58 -1.46
C LEU A 343 17.36 -0.31 -1.46
N LYS A 344 18.13 -1.06 -0.66
CA LYS A 344 19.60 -0.98 -0.63
C LYS A 344 20.20 -1.25 -2.00
N GLY A 345 19.78 -2.31 -2.69
CA GLY A 345 20.26 -2.64 -4.03
C GLY A 345 20.03 -1.51 -5.03
N VAL A 346 18.81 -0.94 -5.03
CA VAL A 346 18.47 0.21 -5.89
C VAL A 346 19.37 1.41 -5.59
N LEU A 347 19.52 1.79 -4.32
CA LEU A 347 20.32 2.95 -3.93
C LEU A 347 21.83 2.76 -4.17
N GLN A 348 22.37 1.56 -3.94
CA GLN A 348 23.76 1.23 -4.23
C GLN A 348 24.05 1.27 -5.74
N SER A 349 23.11 0.84 -6.59
CA SER A 349 23.24 0.93 -8.04
C SER A 349 23.36 2.38 -8.56
N ARG A 350 22.94 3.35 -7.74
CA ARG A 350 23.09 4.80 -7.98
C ARG A 350 24.31 5.43 -7.27
N GLY A 351 25.18 4.61 -6.70
CA GLY A 351 26.42 5.06 -6.06
C GLY A 351 26.27 5.54 -4.62
N ALA A 352 25.11 5.34 -3.97
CA ALA A 352 24.95 5.67 -2.56
C ALA A 352 25.70 4.67 -1.67
N ARG A 353 26.36 5.16 -0.62
CA ARG A 353 26.87 4.29 0.45
C ARG A 353 25.73 3.95 1.41
N VAL A 354 25.22 2.73 1.31
CA VAL A 354 24.08 2.28 2.12
C VAL A 354 24.56 1.46 3.31
N ARG A 355 24.10 1.83 4.51
CA ARG A 355 24.31 1.08 5.76
C ARG A 355 22.96 0.59 6.25
N THR A 356 22.90 -0.67 6.68
CA THR A 356 21.66 -1.29 7.16
C THR A 356 21.81 -1.81 8.58
N ARG A 357 20.71 -1.75 9.34
CA ARG A 357 20.57 -2.36 10.67
C ARG A 357 19.20 -3.01 10.80
N GLN A 358 19.16 -4.07 11.60
CA GLN A 358 17.92 -4.68 12.04
C GLN A 358 17.52 -4.08 13.39
N ILE A 359 16.23 -3.85 13.57
CA ILE A 359 15.61 -3.47 14.84
C ILE A 359 14.70 -4.61 15.29
N SER A 360 14.52 -4.78 16.60
CA SER A 360 13.85 -5.97 17.14
C SER A 360 12.35 -6.05 16.80
N ALA A 361 11.68 -4.89 16.71
CA ALA A 361 10.22 -4.82 16.72
C ALA A 361 9.64 -3.56 16.08
N SER A 362 8.36 -3.63 15.74
CA SER A 362 7.53 -2.49 15.28
C SER A 362 7.43 -1.35 16.30
N LEU A 363 7.65 -1.63 17.59
CA LEU A 363 7.59 -0.67 18.69
C LEU A 363 8.95 -0.22 19.24
N ALA A 364 10.05 -0.69 18.64
CA ALA A 364 11.42 -0.46 19.12
C ALA A 364 11.93 0.97 18.86
N HIS A 365 11.13 1.99 19.20
CA HIS A 365 11.46 3.41 19.04
C HIS A 365 12.74 3.80 19.80
N GLU A 366 12.98 3.22 20.98
CA GLU A 366 14.23 3.41 21.72
C GLU A 366 15.45 2.86 20.98
N GLU A 367 15.34 1.68 20.35
CA GLU A 367 16.44 1.11 19.56
C GLU A 367 16.75 2.00 18.36
N VAL A 368 15.70 2.49 17.67
CA VAL A 368 15.84 3.48 16.59
C VAL A 368 16.55 4.73 17.11
N ARG A 369 16.14 5.27 18.27
CA ARG A 369 16.78 6.43 18.89
C ARG A 369 18.25 6.16 19.19
N ARG A 370 18.58 5.02 19.80
CA ARG A 370 19.97 4.62 20.12
C ARG A 370 20.82 4.42 18.87
N LEU A 371 20.24 3.93 17.78
CA LEU A 371 20.93 3.74 16.51
C LEU A 371 21.26 5.06 15.81
N PHE A 372 20.30 5.98 15.76
CA PHE A 372 20.42 7.21 14.97
C PHE A 372 20.94 8.42 15.75
N ALA A 373 20.79 8.47 17.08
CA ALA A 373 21.25 9.63 17.87
C ALA A 373 22.77 9.85 17.79
N PRO A 374 23.64 8.82 17.85
CA PRO A 374 25.08 9.00 17.63
C PRO A 374 25.42 9.51 16.23
N VAL A 375 24.68 9.04 15.22
CA VAL A 375 24.83 9.48 13.81
C VAL A 375 24.46 10.96 13.69
N ALA A 376 23.35 11.36 14.30
CA ALA A 376 22.88 12.75 14.29
C ALA A 376 23.83 13.69 15.03
N GLN A 377 24.35 13.26 16.18
CA GLN A 377 25.34 14.03 16.94
C GLN A 377 26.62 14.23 16.13
N GLU A 378 27.10 13.19 15.46
CA GLU A 378 28.32 13.29 14.65
C GLU A 378 28.10 14.15 13.40
N ALA A 379 26.96 14.00 12.73
CA ALA A 379 26.61 14.85 11.59
C ALA A 379 26.55 16.33 11.98
N ASP A 380 25.96 16.65 13.13
CA ASP A 380 25.91 18.01 13.67
C ASP A 380 27.30 18.56 14.00
N ARG A 381 28.16 17.74 14.63
CA ARG A 381 29.55 18.07 14.96
C ARG A 381 30.40 18.33 13.70
N ALA A 382 30.23 17.53 12.67
CA ALA A 382 31.00 17.59 11.43
C ALA A 382 30.40 18.56 10.38
N GLY A 383 29.27 19.20 10.67
CA GLY A 383 28.60 20.10 9.72
C GLY A 383 28.02 19.38 8.49
N HIS A 384 27.61 18.13 8.66
CA HIS A 384 27.05 17.30 7.58
C HIS A 384 25.52 17.40 7.56
N PRO A 385 24.90 17.85 6.46
CA PRO A 385 23.44 17.88 6.35
C PRO A 385 22.84 16.48 6.50
N MET A 386 21.89 16.34 7.41
CA MET A 386 21.21 15.10 7.72
C MET A 386 19.70 15.24 7.49
N TYR A 387 19.13 14.31 6.74
CA TYR A 387 17.70 14.29 6.45
C TYR A 387 17.04 13.03 7.01
N ALA A 388 15.99 13.18 7.80
CA ALA A 388 15.26 12.07 8.41
C ALA A 388 13.90 11.86 7.73
N ASN A 389 13.75 10.73 7.04
CA ASN A 389 12.47 10.35 6.42
C ASN A 389 11.51 9.78 7.47
N LEU A 390 10.36 10.44 7.65
CA LEU A 390 9.33 10.02 8.60
C LEU A 390 8.20 9.18 7.97
N ASN A 391 8.28 8.79 6.69
CA ASN A 391 7.26 7.95 6.05
C ASN A 391 7.39 6.47 6.43
N GLY A 392 8.63 6.00 6.60
CA GLY A 392 8.91 4.59 6.82
C GLY A 392 8.76 4.14 8.28
N GLY A 393 8.70 2.82 8.47
CA GLY A 393 8.42 2.18 9.77
C GLY A 393 6.99 2.38 10.26
N THR A 394 6.70 1.99 11.50
CA THR A 394 5.45 2.32 12.22
C THR A 394 5.51 3.76 12.75
N THR A 395 4.45 4.25 13.39
CA THR A 395 4.48 5.60 14.01
C THR A 395 5.51 5.62 15.15
N ALA A 396 5.63 4.55 15.95
CA ALA A 396 6.65 4.42 16.98
C ALA A 396 8.07 4.57 16.41
N LEU A 397 8.39 3.84 15.33
CA LEU A 397 9.72 3.91 14.72
C LEU A 397 10.01 5.31 14.12
N ALA A 398 9.03 5.93 13.47
CA ALA A 398 9.18 7.28 12.92
C ALA A 398 9.40 8.32 14.04
N LEU A 399 8.68 8.21 15.17
CA LEU A 399 8.90 9.09 16.33
C LEU A 399 10.24 8.83 17.01
N GLY A 400 10.69 7.57 17.12
CA GLY A 400 12.03 7.24 17.59
C GLY A 400 13.13 7.90 16.74
N LEU A 401 12.93 7.95 15.41
CA LEU A 401 13.83 8.64 14.50
C LEU A 401 13.77 10.18 14.66
N HIS A 402 12.58 10.74 14.82
CA HIS A 402 12.40 12.18 15.05
C HIS A 402 13.07 12.63 16.35
N LEU A 403 12.87 11.88 17.45
CA LEU A 403 13.51 12.15 18.75
C LEU A 403 15.04 12.02 18.67
N ALA A 404 15.58 11.15 17.80
CA ALA A 404 17.02 10.99 17.62
C ALA A 404 17.72 12.25 17.07
N ILE A 405 16.99 13.07 16.33
CA ILE A 405 17.53 14.27 15.65
C ILE A 405 17.08 15.58 16.29
N GLN A 406 16.25 15.55 17.31
CA GLN A 406 15.71 16.74 17.97
C GLN A 406 16.85 17.61 18.53
N GLY A 407 16.76 18.93 18.32
CA GLY A 407 17.75 19.90 18.79
C GLY A 407 19.08 19.91 18.02
N ARG A 408 19.20 19.17 16.90
CA ARG A 408 20.39 19.18 16.04
C ARG A 408 20.24 20.20 14.92
N LYS A 409 21.24 21.07 14.73
CA LYS A 409 21.19 22.16 13.74
C LYS A 409 21.29 21.64 12.31
N GLN A 410 22.07 20.59 12.10
CA GLN A 410 22.28 20.00 10.77
C GLN A 410 21.23 18.96 10.37
N ALA A 411 20.27 18.65 11.25
CA ALA A 411 19.29 17.61 11.00
C ALA A 411 17.91 18.19 10.70
N GLN A 412 17.25 17.65 9.68
CA GLN A 412 15.93 18.07 9.25
C GLN A 412 15.06 16.86 8.96
N ALA A 413 13.92 16.76 9.64
CA ALA A 413 12.93 15.74 9.33
C ALA A 413 12.09 16.17 8.11
N HIS A 414 11.65 15.18 7.33
CA HIS A 414 10.74 15.39 6.21
C HIS A 414 9.74 14.24 6.04
N TYR A 415 8.68 14.55 5.30
CA TYR A 415 7.64 13.60 4.92
C TYR A 415 7.28 13.78 3.45
N PHE A 416 7.33 12.69 2.70
CA PHE A 416 6.88 12.66 1.31
C PHE A 416 5.35 12.58 1.25
N GLN A 417 4.73 13.48 0.49
CA GLN A 417 3.30 13.48 0.25
C GLN A 417 2.98 14.11 -1.11
N GLY A 418 1.95 13.57 -1.78
CA GLY A 418 1.72 13.91 -3.18
C GLY A 418 2.99 13.59 -3.95
N ASP A 419 3.52 14.56 -4.67
CA ASP A 419 4.74 14.43 -5.46
C ASP A 419 5.94 15.21 -4.89
N ARG A 420 5.87 15.64 -3.62
CA ARG A 420 6.83 16.55 -2.97
C ARG A 420 7.28 16.05 -1.61
N LEU A 421 8.38 16.62 -1.13
CA LEU A 421 8.86 16.46 0.24
C LEU A 421 8.48 17.69 1.06
N TYR A 422 7.85 17.47 2.20
CA TYR A 422 7.53 18.49 3.20
C TYR A 422 8.53 18.38 4.34
N LEU A 423 9.34 19.41 4.53
CA LEU A 423 10.28 19.48 5.64
C LEU A 423 9.57 20.06 6.86
N LEU A 424 9.89 19.55 8.05
CA LEU A 424 9.24 20.01 9.29
C LEU A 424 9.50 21.50 9.60
N SER A 425 10.53 22.10 8.97
CA SER A 425 10.77 23.54 8.99
C SER A 425 9.74 24.37 8.22
N GLY A 426 8.83 23.73 7.47
CA GLY A 426 7.85 24.38 6.60
C GLY A 426 8.29 24.57 5.14
N GLU A 427 9.51 24.14 4.78
CA GLU A 427 9.99 24.15 3.39
C GLU A 427 9.38 22.98 2.60
N GLU A 428 9.13 23.19 1.30
CA GLU A 428 8.76 22.14 0.35
C GLU A 428 9.88 21.93 -0.66
N LYS A 429 10.18 20.67 -0.99
CA LYS A 429 11.11 20.31 -2.08
C LYS A 429 10.44 19.46 -3.14
N GLU A 430 10.62 19.86 -4.39
CA GLU A 430 10.21 19.06 -5.54
C GLU A 430 11.15 17.87 -5.74
N VAL A 431 10.58 16.73 -6.12
CA VAL A 431 11.35 15.52 -6.41
C VAL A 431 11.67 15.50 -7.91
N PRO A 432 12.94 15.32 -8.32
CA PRO A 432 13.33 15.30 -9.73
C PRO A 432 12.97 13.96 -10.38
N TRP A 433 11.68 13.69 -10.53
CA TRP A 433 11.16 12.41 -11.03
C TRP A 433 11.68 12.01 -12.42
N LYS A 434 12.15 12.97 -13.22
CA LYS A 434 12.84 12.70 -14.49
C LYS A 434 14.05 11.78 -14.36
N GLU A 435 14.69 11.80 -13.19
CA GLU A 435 15.85 10.98 -12.86
C GLU A 435 15.45 9.55 -12.50
N ALA A 436 14.18 9.24 -12.23
CA ALA A 436 13.74 7.90 -11.83
C ALA A 436 13.70 6.91 -13.01
N ARG A 437 13.94 5.62 -12.72
CA ARG A 437 13.80 4.52 -13.68
C ARG A 437 12.66 3.61 -13.27
N LEU A 438 11.88 3.11 -14.23
CA LEU A 438 10.69 2.30 -13.95
C LEU A 438 11.07 0.95 -13.32
N GLU A 439 12.17 0.36 -13.78
CA GLU A 439 12.71 -0.91 -13.25
C GLU A 439 13.13 -0.76 -11.79
N GLU A 440 13.66 0.40 -11.40
CA GLU A 440 13.98 0.68 -10.01
C GLU A 440 12.72 0.80 -9.17
N VAL A 441 11.71 1.51 -9.66
CA VAL A 441 10.41 1.64 -8.97
C VAL A 441 9.80 0.27 -8.73
N LEU A 442 9.82 -0.63 -9.70
CA LEU A 442 9.37 -2.02 -9.51
C LEU A 442 10.25 -2.78 -8.50
N ALA A 443 11.58 -2.65 -8.62
CA ALA A 443 12.53 -3.31 -7.74
C ALA A 443 12.39 -2.87 -6.28
N LEU A 444 12.02 -1.61 -6.02
CA LEU A 444 11.69 -1.11 -4.66
C LEU A 444 10.59 -1.94 -3.98
N TYR A 445 9.67 -2.49 -4.76
CA TYR A 445 8.58 -3.35 -4.29
C TYR A 445 8.88 -4.85 -4.46
N GLY A 446 10.10 -5.22 -4.85
CA GLY A 446 10.52 -6.60 -5.06
C GLY A 446 9.98 -7.20 -6.36
N ARG A 447 9.72 -6.37 -7.36
CA ARG A 447 9.10 -6.76 -8.62
C ARG A 447 10.00 -6.51 -9.81
N GLN A 448 9.72 -7.24 -10.89
CA GLN A 448 10.29 -7.04 -12.21
C GLN A 448 9.26 -7.37 -13.29
N ILE A 449 9.44 -6.77 -14.46
CA ILE A 449 8.69 -7.10 -15.66
C ILE A 449 9.52 -8.07 -16.52
N ARG A 450 8.91 -9.17 -16.94
CA ARG A 450 9.47 -10.15 -17.88
C ARG A 450 8.82 -9.93 -19.24
N PRO A 451 9.54 -9.38 -20.23
CA PRO A 451 8.98 -9.13 -21.55
C PRO A 451 8.59 -10.44 -22.24
N LYS A 452 7.49 -10.39 -23.00
CA LYS A 452 7.08 -11.46 -23.92
C LYS A 452 8.07 -11.56 -25.09
N LYS A 453 8.81 -12.66 -25.17
CA LYS A 453 9.92 -12.82 -26.14
C LYS A 453 9.44 -12.73 -27.59
N GLU A 454 8.24 -13.24 -27.86
CA GLU A 454 7.56 -13.23 -29.15
C GLU A 454 7.27 -11.81 -29.67
N LEU A 455 7.07 -10.84 -28.76
CA LEU A 455 6.79 -9.44 -29.12
C LEU A 455 8.07 -8.66 -29.49
N GLY A 456 9.26 -9.18 -29.22
CA GLY A 456 10.53 -8.48 -29.46
C GLY A 456 10.78 -7.35 -28.47
N LYS A 457 11.31 -6.21 -28.95
CA LYS A 457 11.61 -5.02 -28.12
C LYS A 457 10.91 -3.77 -28.67
N PRO A 458 9.61 -3.59 -28.37
CA PRO A 458 8.86 -2.41 -28.82
C PRO A 458 9.50 -1.12 -28.31
N ARG A 459 9.54 -0.11 -29.18
CA ARG A 459 10.00 1.25 -28.88
C ARG A 459 9.19 2.25 -29.72
N PRO A 460 9.10 3.53 -29.33
CA PRO A 460 8.32 4.50 -30.09
C PRO A 460 8.84 4.63 -31.53
N ASP A 461 7.98 4.34 -32.50
CA ASP A 461 8.23 4.44 -33.93
C ASP A 461 7.01 5.09 -34.63
N PRO A 462 7.17 6.30 -35.23
CA PRO A 462 6.07 7.04 -35.83
C PRO A 462 5.39 6.32 -37.00
N GLU A 463 6.13 5.53 -37.79
CA GLU A 463 5.58 4.83 -38.95
C GLU A 463 4.67 3.69 -38.49
N VAL A 464 5.14 2.92 -37.51
CA VAL A 464 4.31 1.86 -36.89
C VAL A 464 3.08 2.48 -36.21
N ALA A 465 3.21 3.63 -35.56
CA ALA A 465 2.11 4.28 -34.85
C ALA A 465 1.06 4.86 -35.82
N GLN A 466 1.50 5.47 -36.91
CA GLN A 466 0.60 5.95 -37.97
C GLN A 466 -0.21 4.80 -38.57
N LEU A 467 0.44 3.65 -38.81
CA LEU A 467 -0.23 2.48 -39.33
C LEU A 467 -1.21 1.88 -38.32
N ALA A 468 -0.84 1.81 -37.04
CA ALA A 468 -1.73 1.40 -35.96
C ALA A 468 -2.99 2.28 -35.91
N ARG A 469 -2.82 3.61 -36.01
CA ARG A 469 -3.92 4.56 -36.07
C ARG A 469 -4.80 4.35 -37.31
N SER A 470 -4.22 4.14 -38.48
CA SER A 470 -4.97 3.83 -39.71
C SER A 470 -5.85 2.60 -39.54
N ILE A 471 -5.27 1.51 -39.00
CA ILE A 471 -5.99 0.25 -38.74
C ILE A 471 -7.13 0.48 -37.75
N LEU A 472 -6.85 1.16 -36.62
CA LEU A 472 -7.83 1.42 -35.56
C LEU A 472 -8.98 2.34 -35.98
N ASN A 473 -8.86 3.13 -37.05
CA ASN A 473 -9.98 3.93 -37.55
C ASN A 473 -11.02 3.11 -38.33
N ARG A 474 -10.67 1.89 -38.77
CA ARG A 474 -11.53 1.06 -39.64
C ARG A 474 -11.60 -0.41 -39.19
N TRP A 475 -11.11 -0.70 -37.99
CA TRP A 475 -10.76 -2.04 -37.51
C TRP A 475 -11.91 -3.05 -37.50
N GLU A 476 -13.17 -2.61 -37.35
CA GLU A 476 -14.37 -3.46 -37.41
C GLU A 476 -14.68 -3.97 -38.82
N ALA A 477 -14.35 -3.18 -39.84
CA ALA A 477 -14.63 -3.48 -41.24
C ALA A 477 -13.50 -4.28 -41.91
N LEU A 478 -12.38 -4.52 -41.21
CA LEU A 478 -11.21 -5.20 -41.78
C LEU A 478 -11.33 -6.71 -41.71
N ASP A 479 -10.99 -7.37 -42.82
CA ASP A 479 -10.49 -8.74 -42.76
C ASP A 479 -8.99 -8.70 -42.42
N TRP A 480 -8.70 -8.82 -41.13
CA TRP A 480 -7.33 -8.78 -40.58
C TRP A 480 -6.38 -9.82 -41.18
N SER A 481 -6.90 -10.91 -41.76
CA SER A 481 -6.05 -11.96 -42.36
C SER A 481 -5.54 -11.57 -43.75
N THR A 482 -6.27 -10.70 -44.46
CA THR A 482 -5.97 -10.34 -45.85
C THR A 482 -5.63 -8.87 -46.03
N ASP A 483 -5.99 -8.00 -45.08
CA ASP A 483 -5.81 -6.57 -45.21
C ASP A 483 -4.32 -6.17 -45.36
N PRO A 484 -3.96 -5.41 -46.42
CA PRO A 484 -2.59 -5.00 -46.68
C PRO A 484 -1.96 -4.13 -45.59
N GLU A 485 -2.72 -3.27 -44.92
CA GLU A 485 -2.21 -2.40 -43.84
C GLU A 485 -1.89 -3.22 -42.60
N VAL A 486 -2.77 -4.16 -42.25
CA VAL A 486 -2.55 -5.10 -41.15
C VAL A 486 -1.30 -5.95 -41.40
N ARG A 487 -1.13 -6.51 -42.60
CA ARG A 487 0.09 -7.26 -42.96
C ARG A 487 1.34 -6.39 -42.92
N ARG A 488 1.26 -5.15 -43.41
CA ARG A 488 2.35 -4.18 -43.33
C ARG A 488 2.71 -3.89 -41.88
N PHE A 489 1.74 -3.77 -40.97
CA PHE A 489 1.98 -3.52 -39.55
C PHE A 489 2.83 -4.62 -38.92
N PHE A 490 2.45 -5.89 -39.13
CA PHE A 490 3.21 -7.02 -38.59
C PHE A 490 4.57 -7.22 -39.26
N SER A 491 4.69 -6.91 -40.55
CA SER A 491 5.99 -6.89 -41.25
C SER A 491 6.92 -5.85 -40.64
N LEU A 492 6.41 -4.63 -40.45
CA LEU A 492 7.17 -3.51 -39.87
C LEU A 492 7.49 -3.77 -38.40
N TRP A 493 6.60 -4.39 -37.65
CA TRP A 493 6.85 -4.83 -36.27
C TRP A 493 8.08 -5.72 -36.17
N LYS A 494 8.15 -6.75 -37.02
CA LYS A 494 9.30 -7.67 -37.08
C LYS A 494 10.58 -6.93 -37.47
N GLU A 495 10.51 -6.06 -38.47
CA GLU A 495 11.66 -5.26 -38.93
C GLU A 495 12.20 -4.32 -37.84
N ARG A 496 11.32 -3.58 -37.16
CA ARG A 496 11.71 -2.53 -36.21
C ARG A 496 12.08 -3.10 -34.84
N PHE A 497 11.34 -4.11 -34.36
CA PHE A 497 11.40 -4.59 -32.97
C PHE A 497 11.94 -6.01 -32.84
N GLY A 498 12.10 -6.75 -33.94
CA GLY A 498 12.60 -8.13 -33.93
C GLY A 498 11.60 -9.15 -33.38
N GLY A 499 10.33 -8.76 -33.17
CA GLY A 499 9.29 -9.67 -32.73
C GLY A 499 8.86 -10.63 -33.83
N SER A 500 8.73 -11.92 -33.50
CA SER A 500 8.25 -12.95 -34.42
C SER A 500 6.88 -13.44 -33.96
N LEU A 501 5.85 -12.73 -34.40
CA LEU A 501 4.46 -13.02 -34.07
C LEU A 501 3.99 -14.20 -34.91
N LEU A 502 4.10 -15.40 -34.35
CA LEU A 502 3.62 -16.65 -34.94
C LEU A 502 2.24 -16.94 -34.34
N GLY A 503 1.17 -16.69 -35.08
CA GLY A 503 -0.18 -16.90 -34.59
C GLY A 503 -1.26 -16.41 -35.56
N ASP A 504 -2.51 -16.65 -35.19
CA ASP A 504 -3.67 -16.09 -35.88
C ASP A 504 -3.65 -14.56 -35.74
N VAL A 505 -3.61 -13.85 -36.86
CA VAL A 505 -3.62 -12.38 -36.89
C VAL A 505 -4.86 -11.82 -36.18
N GLN A 506 -5.96 -12.58 -36.13
CA GLN A 506 -7.17 -12.21 -35.41
C GLN A 506 -6.96 -12.10 -33.88
N SER A 507 -6.08 -12.91 -33.29
CA SER A 507 -5.82 -12.85 -31.85
C SER A 507 -4.89 -11.69 -31.46
N LEU A 508 -4.26 -11.03 -32.44
CA LEU A 508 -3.31 -9.93 -32.26
C LEU A 508 -3.95 -8.54 -32.43
N ARG A 509 -5.29 -8.46 -32.51
CA ARG A 509 -6.00 -7.17 -32.63
C ARG A 509 -5.66 -6.20 -31.50
N GLY A 510 -5.57 -6.72 -30.27
CA GLY A 510 -5.21 -5.93 -29.08
C GLY A 510 -3.86 -5.25 -29.21
N LEU A 511 -2.88 -5.91 -29.84
CA LEU A 511 -1.52 -5.40 -29.99
C LEU A 511 -1.46 -4.04 -30.71
N VAL A 512 -2.38 -3.79 -31.64
CA VAL A 512 -2.42 -2.51 -32.38
C VAL A 512 -2.83 -1.36 -31.44
N LEU A 513 -3.82 -1.59 -30.58
CA LEU A 513 -4.25 -0.61 -29.58
C LEU A 513 -3.20 -0.43 -28.49
N GLU A 514 -2.62 -1.53 -27.98
CA GLU A 514 -1.51 -1.49 -27.01
C GLU A 514 -0.34 -0.66 -27.55
N TYR A 515 0.05 -0.87 -28.81
CA TYR A 515 1.16 -0.13 -29.42
C TYR A 515 0.87 1.36 -29.61
N LEU A 516 -0.32 1.71 -30.12
CA LEU A 516 -0.69 3.11 -30.23
C LEU A 516 -0.74 3.78 -28.86
N THR A 517 -1.31 3.11 -27.85
CA THR A 517 -1.39 3.62 -26.48
C THR A 517 0.00 3.84 -25.88
N PHE A 518 0.91 2.88 -26.04
CA PHE A 518 2.30 2.98 -25.61
C PHE A 518 3.00 4.17 -26.25
N TYR A 519 2.86 4.32 -27.58
CA TYR A 519 3.48 5.40 -28.34
C TYR A 519 2.98 6.77 -27.88
N GLU A 520 1.66 6.97 -27.80
CA GLU A 520 1.08 8.26 -27.42
C GLU A 520 1.39 8.63 -25.96
N LEU A 521 1.38 7.66 -25.05
CA LEU A 521 1.83 7.88 -23.67
C LEU A 521 3.30 8.30 -23.61
N ASP A 522 4.18 7.66 -24.38
CA ASP A 522 5.60 8.03 -24.43
C ASP A 522 5.80 9.44 -24.98
N GLN A 523 5.14 9.78 -26.11
CA GLN A 523 5.18 11.13 -26.68
C GLN A 523 4.68 12.19 -25.68
N TYR A 524 3.67 11.86 -24.88
CA TYR A 524 3.17 12.75 -23.85
C TYR A 524 4.13 12.88 -22.66
N LEU A 525 4.60 11.75 -22.12
CA LEU A 525 5.28 11.69 -20.83
C LEU A 525 6.79 11.93 -20.92
N ALA A 526 7.47 11.47 -21.96
CA ALA A 526 8.93 11.56 -22.05
C ALA A 526 9.44 13.03 -22.00
N PRO A 527 8.84 14.00 -22.72
CA PRO A 527 9.24 15.41 -22.61
C PRO A 527 9.00 16.02 -21.22
N ARG A 528 8.08 15.43 -20.45
CA ARG A 528 7.72 15.85 -19.08
C ARG A 528 8.50 15.08 -18.01
N GLY A 529 9.47 14.25 -18.41
CA GLY A 529 10.27 13.43 -17.51
C GLY A 529 9.61 12.15 -17.02
N GLY A 530 8.39 11.84 -17.48
CA GLY A 530 7.77 10.54 -17.24
C GLY A 530 8.50 9.40 -17.94
N LYS A 531 8.07 8.17 -17.65
CA LYS A 531 8.62 6.93 -18.23
C LYS A 531 7.46 6.05 -18.66
N VAL A 532 7.61 5.40 -19.80
CA VAL A 532 6.66 4.41 -20.31
C VAL A 532 7.46 3.17 -20.70
N ALA A 533 6.97 2.00 -20.32
CA ALA A 533 7.57 0.72 -20.64
C ALA A 533 6.51 -0.20 -21.24
N TRP A 534 6.92 -0.95 -22.26
CA TRP A 534 6.10 -2.01 -22.82
C TRP A 534 5.83 -3.11 -21.79
N GLY A 535 4.63 -3.69 -21.86
CA GLY A 535 4.12 -4.72 -20.98
C GLY A 535 4.80 -6.09 -21.04
N GLY A 536 4.27 -6.99 -20.22
CA GLY A 536 4.78 -8.36 -20.03
C GLY A 536 4.29 -8.96 -18.72
N HIS A 537 4.99 -10.00 -18.25
CA HIS A 537 4.63 -10.68 -17.01
C HIS A 537 5.29 -10.02 -15.79
N LEU A 538 4.47 -9.60 -14.83
CA LEU A 538 4.91 -8.96 -13.60
C LEU A 538 5.16 -10.04 -12.53
N THR A 539 6.41 -10.16 -12.10
CA THR A 539 6.86 -11.26 -11.22
C THR A 539 7.60 -10.72 -10.00
N ASN A 540 7.68 -11.51 -8.92
CA ASN A 540 8.70 -11.27 -7.90
C ASN A 540 10.12 -11.37 -8.49
N LEU A 541 11.09 -10.68 -7.86
CA LEU A 541 12.50 -10.69 -8.30
C LEU A 541 13.09 -12.10 -8.36
N ASP A 542 12.67 -12.98 -7.45
CA ASP A 542 13.11 -14.37 -7.26
C ASP A 542 12.15 -15.42 -7.84
N ALA A 543 11.14 -15.00 -8.61
CA ALA A 543 10.15 -15.92 -9.19
C ALA A 543 10.81 -16.97 -10.12
N PRO A 544 10.47 -18.27 -9.98
CA PRO A 544 10.96 -19.31 -10.90
C PRO A 544 10.42 -19.13 -12.31
N GLU A 545 11.24 -19.46 -13.33
CA GLU A 545 10.87 -19.35 -14.75
C GLU A 545 9.57 -20.11 -15.09
N ALA A 546 9.32 -21.25 -14.43
CA ALA A 546 8.13 -22.08 -14.63
C ALA A 546 6.80 -21.38 -14.27
N VAL A 547 6.84 -20.28 -13.50
CA VAL A 547 5.66 -19.57 -13.01
C VAL A 547 5.42 -18.26 -13.78
N VAL A 548 6.38 -17.80 -14.60
CA VAL A 548 6.33 -16.50 -15.29
C VAL A 548 5.07 -16.33 -16.16
N ASN A 549 4.72 -17.36 -16.94
CA ASN A 549 3.55 -17.29 -17.83
C ASN A 549 2.22 -17.61 -17.11
N GLN A 550 2.25 -17.71 -15.77
CA GLN A 550 1.09 -18.08 -14.95
C GLN A 550 0.72 -16.99 -13.93
N VAL A 551 1.40 -15.84 -13.97
CA VAL A 551 1.18 -14.68 -13.09
C VAL A 551 0.57 -13.51 -13.85
N ASP A 552 0.44 -12.37 -13.16
CA ASP A 552 -0.11 -11.13 -13.71
C ASP A 552 0.62 -10.68 -14.98
N GLU A 553 -0.18 -10.32 -15.97
CA GLU A 553 0.25 -9.71 -17.21
C GLU A 553 -0.24 -8.26 -17.21
N VAL A 554 0.57 -7.36 -17.75
CA VAL A 554 0.23 -5.94 -17.90
C VAL A 554 0.57 -5.52 -19.33
N ASP A 555 -0.26 -4.67 -19.95
CA ASP A 555 -0.05 -4.24 -21.33
C ASP A 555 0.99 -3.13 -21.44
N ILE A 556 0.90 -2.11 -20.56
CA ILE A 556 1.86 -0.99 -20.51
C ILE A 556 2.03 -0.54 -19.07
N LEU A 557 3.24 -0.12 -18.71
CA LEU A 557 3.53 0.55 -17.45
C LEU A 557 3.92 2.00 -17.72
N ALA A 558 3.37 2.94 -16.95
CA ALA A 558 3.78 4.33 -16.98
C ALA A 558 4.14 4.85 -15.58
N PHE A 559 5.14 5.72 -15.49
CA PHE A 559 5.55 6.34 -14.23
C PHE A 559 5.69 7.84 -14.41
N TYR A 560 4.97 8.61 -13.60
CA TYR A 560 4.97 10.07 -13.65
C TYR A 560 4.72 10.65 -12.26
N ARG A 561 5.54 11.63 -11.85
CA ARG A 561 5.41 12.38 -10.59
C ARG A 561 5.22 11.51 -9.33
N GLY A 562 5.95 10.40 -9.25
CA GLY A 562 5.87 9.49 -8.10
C GLY A 562 4.63 8.61 -8.07
N LYS A 563 3.96 8.43 -9.22
CA LYS A 563 2.81 7.53 -9.39
C LYS A 563 3.10 6.54 -10.51
N LEU A 564 3.00 5.25 -10.19
CA LEU A 564 3.01 4.16 -11.17
C LEU A 564 1.58 3.96 -11.68
N TRP A 565 1.45 3.71 -12.97
CA TRP A 565 0.21 3.39 -13.64
C TRP A 565 0.36 2.05 -14.35
N ILE A 566 -0.56 1.14 -14.06
CA ILE A 566 -0.81 -0.02 -14.93
C ILE A 566 -1.82 0.42 -15.97
N VAL A 567 -1.52 0.19 -17.24
CA VAL A 567 -2.41 0.53 -18.34
C VAL A 567 -2.94 -0.76 -18.94
N GLU A 568 -4.26 -0.84 -19.07
CA GLU A 568 -4.98 -1.99 -19.64
C GLU A 568 -5.68 -1.53 -20.92
N CYS A 569 -5.47 -2.26 -22.02
CA CYS A 569 -5.96 -1.92 -23.34
C CYS A 569 -6.99 -2.94 -23.82
N LYS A 570 -8.21 -2.49 -24.14
CA LYS A 570 -9.25 -3.36 -24.73
C LYS A 570 -9.87 -2.76 -25.97
N MET A 571 -10.15 -3.58 -26.98
CA MET A 571 -10.82 -3.08 -28.20
C MET A 571 -12.21 -2.48 -27.92
N HIS A 572 -12.95 -3.06 -26.98
CA HIS A 572 -14.28 -2.59 -26.59
C HIS A 572 -14.42 -2.42 -25.09
N ARG A 573 -15.27 -1.46 -24.69
CA ARG A 573 -15.74 -1.28 -23.31
C ARG A 573 -16.25 -2.58 -22.67
N ASN A 574 -17.01 -3.41 -23.38
CA ASN A 574 -17.59 -4.64 -22.82
C ASN A 574 -16.53 -5.70 -22.46
N ALA A 575 -15.31 -5.58 -23.00
CA ALA A 575 -14.18 -6.43 -22.64
C ALA A 575 -13.41 -5.91 -21.42
N LEU A 576 -13.74 -4.73 -20.89
CA LEU A 576 -13.29 -4.26 -19.58
C LEU A 576 -14.29 -4.71 -18.52
N SER A 577 -14.06 -5.87 -17.91
CA SER A 577 -14.87 -6.25 -16.76
C SER A 577 -14.53 -5.35 -15.56
N ARG A 578 -15.53 -5.15 -14.69
CA ARG A 578 -15.32 -4.45 -13.41
C ARG A 578 -14.22 -5.12 -12.58
N ASP A 579 -14.24 -6.45 -12.56
CA ASP A 579 -13.33 -7.27 -11.76
C ASP A 579 -11.88 -7.12 -12.24
N GLU A 580 -11.63 -7.12 -13.56
CA GLU A 580 -10.27 -6.93 -14.11
C GLU A 580 -9.67 -5.60 -13.67
N LEU A 581 -10.41 -4.50 -13.76
CA LEU A 581 -9.89 -3.18 -13.40
C LEU A 581 -9.70 -2.98 -11.89
N GLU A 582 -10.51 -3.64 -11.06
CA GLU A 582 -10.27 -3.71 -9.62
C GLU A 582 -8.96 -4.46 -9.33
N ASN A 583 -8.73 -5.57 -10.03
CA ASN A 583 -7.48 -6.32 -9.92
C ASN A 583 -6.27 -5.50 -10.38
N ASP A 584 -6.36 -4.77 -11.49
CA ASP A 584 -5.27 -3.94 -12.01
C ASP A 584 -4.93 -2.80 -11.04
N LEU A 585 -5.95 -2.16 -10.45
CA LEU A 585 -5.73 -1.13 -9.44
C LEU A 585 -5.08 -1.71 -8.18
N LEU A 586 -5.54 -2.88 -7.72
CA LEU A 586 -4.93 -3.55 -6.57
C LEU A 586 -3.49 -3.95 -6.89
N LEU A 587 -3.24 -4.53 -8.05
CA LEU A 587 -1.92 -4.90 -8.53
C LEU A 587 -1.00 -3.68 -8.60
N ALA A 588 -1.46 -2.58 -9.19
CA ALA A 588 -0.73 -1.32 -9.26
C ALA A 588 -0.31 -0.87 -7.85
N ARG A 589 -1.20 -0.96 -6.86
CA ARG A 589 -0.88 -0.60 -5.47
C ARG A 589 0.12 -1.56 -4.82
N MET A 590 0.07 -2.84 -5.15
CA MET A 590 1.02 -3.83 -4.65
C MET A 590 2.43 -3.67 -5.25
N VAL A 591 2.53 -3.14 -6.48
CA VAL A 591 3.80 -3.05 -7.23
C VAL A 591 4.37 -1.64 -7.37
N GLY A 592 3.57 -0.61 -7.09
CA GLY A 592 3.92 0.80 -7.17
C GLY A 592 3.55 1.63 -5.94
N GLY A 593 2.99 0.99 -4.90
CA GLY A 593 2.62 1.63 -3.65
C GLY A 593 1.24 2.28 -3.65
N LEU A 594 0.85 2.86 -2.51
CA LEU A 594 -0.51 3.38 -2.28
C LEU A 594 -0.96 4.48 -3.26
N ARG A 595 0.00 5.16 -3.91
CA ARG A 595 -0.30 6.21 -4.89
C ARG A 595 -0.54 5.68 -6.30
N ALA A 596 -0.23 4.42 -6.58
CA ALA A 596 -0.36 3.85 -7.90
C ALA A 596 -1.82 3.87 -8.39
N GLY A 597 -2.01 3.87 -9.71
CA GLY A 597 -3.32 3.89 -10.34
C GLY A 597 -3.41 2.94 -11.53
N ALA A 598 -4.62 2.87 -12.09
CA ALA A 598 -4.91 2.13 -13.30
C ALA A 598 -5.40 3.09 -14.40
N LEU A 599 -5.01 2.84 -15.64
CA LEU A 599 -5.46 3.57 -16.82
C LEU A 599 -6.06 2.56 -17.80
N ALA A 600 -7.38 2.59 -17.96
CA ALA A 600 -8.07 1.76 -18.94
C ALA A 600 -8.20 2.54 -20.24
N VAL A 601 -7.62 2.03 -21.33
CA VAL A 601 -7.74 2.62 -22.67
C VAL A 601 -8.52 1.67 -23.57
N VAL A 602 -9.60 2.18 -24.19
CA VAL A 602 -10.35 1.40 -25.16
C VAL A 602 -10.32 2.00 -26.55
N ALA A 603 -10.43 1.16 -27.59
CA ALA A 603 -10.58 1.69 -28.95
C ALA A 603 -11.94 2.39 -29.09
N ARG A 604 -13.02 1.74 -28.65
CA ARG A 604 -14.36 2.37 -28.63
C ARG A 604 -15.07 2.20 -27.30
N TRP A 605 -15.64 3.32 -26.82
CA TRP A 605 -16.57 3.33 -25.70
C TRP A 605 -18.01 3.33 -26.18
N GLU A 606 -18.74 2.25 -25.89
CA GLU A 606 -20.18 2.19 -26.10
C GLU A 606 -20.85 1.85 -24.76
N GLY A 607 -22.01 2.46 -24.51
CA GLY A 607 -22.80 2.21 -23.30
C GLY A 607 -22.58 3.22 -22.18
N ASP A 608 -22.89 2.78 -20.96
CA ASP A 608 -23.01 3.65 -19.79
C ASP A 608 -21.66 4.27 -19.33
N PRO A 609 -21.72 5.42 -18.63
CA PRO A 609 -20.59 5.98 -17.89
C PRO A 609 -19.92 4.94 -17.00
N PRO A 610 -18.59 5.01 -16.83
CA PRO A 610 -17.92 4.15 -15.87
C PRO A 610 -18.28 4.52 -14.44
N GLU A 611 -18.21 3.52 -13.56
CA GLU A 611 -18.23 3.76 -12.13
C GLU A 611 -17.05 4.67 -11.76
N LYS A 612 -17.34 5.76 -11.05
CA LYS A 612 -16.33 6.75 -10.68
C LYS A 612 -15.40 6.16 -9.63
N LYS A 613 -14.15 5.94 -10.01
CA LYS A 613 -13.05 5.51 -9.12
C LYS A 613 -11.93 6.54 -9.19
N LYS A 614 -11.40 6.98 -8.04
CA LYS A 614 -10.42 8.08 -8.01
C LYS A 614 -9.07 7.70 -8.62
N ASP A 615 -8.64 6.46 -8.43
CA ASP A 615 -7.32 5.96 -8.87
C ASP A 615 -7.37 5.17 -10.18
N THR A 616 -8.56 5.01 -10.78
CA THR A 616 -8.75 4.41 -12.10
C THR A 616 -9.21 5.50 -13.05
N VAL A 617 -8.56 5.61 -14.20
CA VAL A 617 -8.97 6.55 -15.25
C VAL A 617 -9.37 5.78 -16.49
N TYR A 618 -10.48 6.19 -17.09
CA TYR A 618 -11.04 5.59 -18.29
C TYR A 618 -10.83 6.53 -19.46
N MET A 619 -10.21 6.03 -20.53
CA MET A 619 -10.02 6.76 -21.77
C MET A 619 -10.44 5.93 -22.97
N ALA A 620 -10.80 6.60 -24.07
CA ALA A 620 -11.16 5.94 -25.32
C ALA A 620 -10.68 6.71 -26.56
N LEU A 621 -10.33 6.01 -27.64
CA LEU A 621 -10.05 6.66 -28.94
C LEU A 621 -11.35 7.25 -29.51
N GLU A 622 -12.41 6.45 -29.52
CA GLU A 622 -13.75 6.85 -29.92
C GLU A 622 -14.70 6.80 -28.72
N ALA A 623 -15.23 7.96 -28.32
CA ALA A 623 -16.25 8.06 -27.28
C ALA A 623 -17.42 8.94 -27.76
N PRO A 624 -18.69 8.55 -27.52
CA PRO A 624 -19.85 9.39 -27.78
C PRO A 624 -19.72 10.71 -27.02
N GLU A 625 -20.16 11.79 -27.65
CA GLU A 625 -20.21 13.09 -26.98
C GLU A 625 -21.10 13.03 -25.73
N GLY A 626 -20.57 13.50 -24.59
CA GLY A 626 -21.34 13.62 -23.36
C GLY A 626 -21.28 12.43 -22.39
N VAL A 627 -20.53 11.35 -22.68
CA VAL A 627 -20.31 10.28 -21.70
C VAL A 627 -19.42 10.78 -20.56
N GLN A 628 -20.04 11.09 -19.42
CA GLN A 628 -19.30 11.59 -18.26
C GLN A 628 -18.32 10.52 -17.73
N GLY A 629 -17.11 10.94 -17.39
CA GLY A 629 -16.11 10.07 -16.74
C GLY A 629 -15.23 9.26 -17.70
N VAL A 630 -15.39 9.43 -19.02
CA VAL A 630 -14.49 8.88 -20.04
C VAL A 630 -13.77 10.04 -20.73
N PHE A 631 -12.45 9.98 -20.81
CA PHE A 631 -11.64 11.00 -21.49
C PHE A 631 -11.26 10.53 -22.90
N ARG A 632 -11.10 11.46 -23.85
CA ARG A 632 -10.61 11.16 -25.20
C ARG A 632 -9.10 10.91 -25.19
N PHE A 633 -8.69 9.79 -25.77
CA PHE A 633 -7.29 9.41 -25.91
C PHE A 633 -6.81 9.67 -27.35
N PRO A 634 -5.65 10.34 -27.55
CA PRO A 634 -4.72 10.86 -26.54
C PRO A 634 -4.98 12.32 -26.12
N GLU A 635 -5.96 13.02 -26.70
CA GLU A 635 -6.10 14.48 -26.62
C GLU A 635 -6.28 15.02 -25.19
N GLU A 636 -6.91 14.24 -24.31
CA GLU A 636 -7.21 14.64 -22.94
C GLU A 636 -6.25 14.06 -21.88
N LEU A 637 -5.11 13.48 -22.31
CA LEU A 637 -4.03 13.07 -21.38
C LEU A 637 -3.61 14.17 -20.37
N PRO A 638 -3.53 15.47 -20.72
CA PRO A 638 -3.26 16.52 -19.74
C PRO A 638 -4.28 16.60 -18.61
N GLN A 639 -5.57 16.40 -18.92
CA GLN A 639 -6.64 16.47 -17.91
C GLN A 639 -6.61 15.28 -16.95
N VAL A 640 -5.94 14.20 -17.34
CA VAL A 640 -5.83 12.95 -16.60
C VAL A 640 -4.54 12.92 -15.78
N LEU A 641 -3.40 13.13 -16.42
CA LEU A 641 -2.08 12.87 -15.84
C LEU A 641 -1.47 14.08 -15.12
N ASP A 642 -1.88 15.31 -15.46
CA ASP A 642 -1.35 16.53 -14.81
C ASP A 642 -2.20 17.04 -13.64
N LYS A 643 -3.33 16.39 -13.34
CA LYS A 643 -4.12 16.70 -12.14
C LYS A 643 -3.24 16.52 -10.90
N LYS A 644 -3.03 17.62 -10.16
CA LYS A 644 -2.35 17.60 -8.87
C LYS A 644 -3.17 16.76 -7.87
N GLY A 645 -2.62 15.62 -7.43
CA GLY A 645 -3.28 14.64 -6.57
C GLY A 645 -2.32 13.76 -5.78
#